data_AF-A0A9E2GAM0-F1
#
_entry.id   AF-A0A9E2GAM0-F1
#
_cell.length_a   1.000
_cell.length_b   1.000
_cell.length_c   1.000
_cell.angle_alpha   90.00
_cell.angle_beta   90.00
_cell.angle_gamma   90.00
#
_symmetry.space_group_name_H-M   'P 1'
#
loop_
_entity.id
_entity.type
_entity.pdbx_description
1 polymer ?
#
loop_
_entity_poly.entity_id
_entity_poly.type
_entity_poly.pdbx_seq_one_letter_code
_entity_poly.pdbx_strand_id
1 'polypeptide(L)'
;MKIYKKFILIIGMLFILASCIQEGGFSIIFNSNGGNVLESLTYDGSSLVLPDNPTKTGYDFDGWYLDDVTFLVPFSIQSILDEPLQNDLTVFAKWSINQYTISFDSNGGTSLASITQDYLTSVTEPDDPTRDGYIFVGWYTDAFLTSAYTISTMPAEDLTLYAKWANDPEVTYTIIWQNEDGTVLETDEVEAGTVPTYDGSTPVKDSTETYTYTFTGFTPTISFVTGDQVYVATYEENLIEEQTEFDPDLLNDLFGFDIYSTIPSFSTSDYYFGNYSDPTFFDIFVDMFDWTETDFNNYIDLLDSSLSYDSLEESWILGDYYLYVYADNYTYERLIVYGFGIYGDNANGTGETGESFDSNDLNTIFGFDIYSLMPAFTSNDALLLDYSDSTIYEVYIDIFDWSEADGLAYIDLLDALLAYDEVEASWILGDYYIYVYADDESYDGLIVYGIGIYGDVTSTPLDNLYYVFDVQSTTTTLTTSYKDNVDQSLIFSGSSGKVVVQSSYLAQITGTPPSGLTNGVIFAANVADIANPLVYLEIDTLGQTIETMSFQIEARDSFSTNLLGAVLQVYNGSAWVNLEGGDFYSQLSSDQVLITINHINASQFRLLFTGSGITSNGGQFKISTVSLYTSSSVIIESWDEAVLMLEGYLSETALSELFPQFENLTDIELNRISNSHYAIIAGLVTASNTQTIDQYIADLIVGGFALDSELSTTYGENVYTLVISDDIAYAVYVTYDETSLEMHIWKYDPLVEIGLLDTLVTRQTINEFEVEEFSQSGLPSVGTYDVLVIPVEISGYPFASDYLTNLDLVFNGNSATTGWESVSSYYEKSSYGLLDLTFVISNKYTTTNTKEYYQNYGTDGDQYAITEALTALDFQIDFSHYDSNNDGLIDSIIFIYSVDYNYDSDPWWAWVYAAQYGEASSIGSLDGKAFEYYMWASYTFSEDALPGMSGLVVNAETYIHEMGHLMGFPDLYSYDRDYGPIGGFDMMDYNVGDHGPFNKLMFGWLHPLLATTGSYEVTIDSYSIDTDGVSSAILIPYNANDLNDGNAFDEYLLIIFYTPEGLYSAHMNTGYELDQAGVVIYHIDARMNPSAGFWDNYFSYNNDGSSLFIAEILEADFNNSIPGSTQTIEMSDILTSGSIDLSSYTWHQGGSIDVSIEISSLFTNTSDSISFILTVS
;
A
#
# COMPACT_ATOMS: atom_id res chain seq x y z
N MET A 1 -11.77 -65.07 -78.57
CA MET A 1 -10.87 -64.34 -79.48
C MET A 1 -10.68 -62.93 -78.90
N LYS A 2 -9.44 -62.61 -78.47
CA LYS A 2 -8.80 -61.28 -78.25
C LYS A 2 -9.65 -60.11 -77.70
N ILE A 3 -9.42 -59.61 -76.48
CA ILE A 3 -8.36 -58.69 -75.99
C ILE A 3 -8.70 -57.17 -76.10
N TYR A 4 -8.45 -56.45 -74.99
CA TYR A 4 -8.08 -55.02 -74.73
C TYR A 4 -9.12 -53.91 -74.41
N LYS A 5 -8.78 -53.25 -73.28
CA LYS A 5 -8.77 -51.81 -72.91
C LYS A 5 -9.92 -51.19 -72.08
N LYS A 6 -9.45 -50.53 -70.99
CA LYS A 6 -10.06 -49.59 -70.03
C LYS A 6 -10.95 -48.52 -70.68
N PHE A 7 -12.09 -48.19 -70.04
CA PHE A 7 -12.42 -46.87 -69.45
C PHE A 7 -13.90 -46.84 -68.97
N ILE A 8 -14.09 -46.46 -67.69
CA ILE A 8 -15.09 -45.50 -67.17
C ILE A 8 -16.61 -45.81 -67.20
N LEU A 9 -17.11 -45.93 -65.97
CA LEU A 9 -18.28 -45.33 -65.31
C LEU A 9 -19.73 -45.55 -65.78
N ILE A 10 -20.50 -46.10 -64.82
CA ILE A 10 -21.67 -45.50 -64.13
C ILE A 10 -22.92 -45.18 -64.96
N ILE A 11 -24.06 -45.68 -64.48
CA ILE A 11 -25.23 -44.90 -64.00
C ILE A 11 -26.36 -45.90 -63.62
N GLY A 12 -27.01 -45.70 -62.46
CA GLY A 12 -28.47 -45.95 -62.38
C GLY A 12 -29.11 -46.72 -61.20
N MET A 13 -28.61 -46.58 -59.97
CA MET A 13 -29.36 -46.30 -58.71
C MET A 13 -30.75 -46.95 -58.40
N LEU A 14 -30.84 -47.61 -57.22
CA LEU A 14 -31.91 -47.58 -56.16
C LEU A 14 -32.35 -48.96 -55.57
N PHE A 15 -31.80 -49.27 -54.37
CA PHE A 15 -32.50 -49.38 -53.04
C PHE A 15 -33.56 -50.51 -52.80
N ILE A 16 -33.73 -51.23 -51.66
CA ILE A 16 -33.26 -51.32 -50.24
C ILE A 16 -33.63 -52.74 -49.74
N LEU A 17 -32.83 -53.35 -48.84
CA LEU A 17 -33.28 -53.78 -47.49
C LEU A 17 -32.23 -54.54 -46.67
N ALA A 18 -31.93 -53.92 -45.51
CA ALA A 18 -31.52 -54.46 -44.20
C ALA A 18 -30.07 -54.96 -44.04
N SER A 19 -29.30 -54.61 -43.00
CA SER A 19 -29.50 -53.70 -41.85
C SER A 19 -28.17 -53.59 -41.09
N CYS A 20 -28.02 -52.50 -40.33
CA CYS A 20 -26.99 -52.20 -39.32
C CYS A 20 -25.82 -51.33 -39.83
N ILE A 21 -26.10 -50.04 -39.98
CA ILE A 21 -25.15 -49.02 -39.51
C ILE A 21 -25.49 -48.90 -38.02
N GLN A 22 -24.58 -49.28 -37.15
CA GLN A 22 -24.67 -48.92 -35.75
C GLN A 22 -24.29 -47.44 -35.69
N GLU A 23 -25.29 -46.57 -35.57
CA GLU A 23 -25.10 -45.23 -35.03
C GLU A 23 -24.69 -45.41 -33.57
N GLY A 24 -23.39 -45.26 -33.31
CA GLY A 24 -22.78 -45.39 -32.00
C GLY A 24 -21.30 -45.62 -32.19
N GLY A 25 -20.47 -44.61 -31.87
CA GLY A 25 -19.02 -44.77 -31.84
C GLY A 25 -18.59 -45.88 -30.88
N PHE A 26 -17.37 -46.38 -31.03
CA PHE A 26 -16.82 -47.40 -30.12
C PHE A 26 -16.27 -46.73 -28.86
N SER A 27 -16.44 -47.36 -27.70
CA SER A 27 -15.95 -46.82 -26.44
C SER A 27 -14.55 -47.36 -26.08
N ILE A 28 -13.71 -46.49 -25.51
CA ILE A 28 -12.46 -46.82 -24.85
C ILE A 28 -12.71 -46.72 -23.35
N ILE A 29 -12.56 -47.84 -22.65
CA ILE A 29 -12.80 -47.98 -21.21
C ILE A 29 -11.44 -48.02 -20.51
N PHE A 30 -11.23 -47.09 -19.57
CA PHE A 30 -9.99 -47.00 -18.79
C PHE A 30 -10.15 -47.73 -17.46
N ASN A 31 -9.48 -48.88 -17.33
CA ASN A 31 -9.40 -49.60 -16.07
C ASN A 31 -8.11 -49.22 -15.34
N SER A 32 -8.22 -48.39 -14.31
CA SER A 32 -7.08 -47.89 -13.53
C SER A 32 -6.39 -48.94 -12.66
N ASN A 33 -6.83 -50.21 -12.65
CA ASN A 33 -6.22 -51.28 -11.85
C ASN A 33 -6.00 -50.89 -10.37
N GLY A 34 -7.05 -50.31 -9.78
CA GLY A 34 -7.08 -49.89 -8.37
C GLY A 34 -6.59 -48.46 -8.10
N GLY A 35 -6.39 -47.64 -9.14
CA GLY A 35 -6.30 -46.18 -9.01
C GLY A 35 -7.69 -45.51 -8.99
N ASN A 36 -7.73 -44.19 -9.12
CA ASN A 36 -8.99 -43.43 -9.25
C ASN A 36 -9.82 -43.88 -10.47
N VAL A 37 -11.14 -43.62 -10.43
CA VAL A 37 -12.07 -43.98 -11.52
C VAL A 37 -11.98 -42.94 -12.64
N LEU A 38 -11.90 -43.39 -13.89
CA LEU A 38 -11.87 -42.55 -15.08
C LEU A 38 -13.10 -42.79 -15.96
N GLU A 39 -13.56 -41.75 -16.66
CA GLU A 39 -14.67 -41.85 -17.60
C GLU A 39 -14.27 -42.57 -18.90
N SER A 40 -15.23 -43.24 -19.55
CA SER A 40 -15.01 -43.88 -20.85
C SER A 40 -15.09 -42.86 -21.99
N LEU A 41 -14.21 -43.00 -22.98
CA LEU A 41 -14.15 -42.12 -24.14
C LEU A 41 -14.86 -42.74 -25.36
N THR A 42 -15.65 -41.97 -26.11
CA THR A 42 -16.31 -42.47 -27.33
C THR A 42 -15.56 -42.01 -28.58
N TYR A 43 -15.20 -42.95 -29.47
CA TYR A 43 -14.52 -42.70 -30.74
C TYR A 43 -15.50 -42.80 -31.91
N ASP A 44 -15.70 -41.69 -32.62
CA ASP A 44 -16.64 -41.55 -33.75
C ASP A 44 -15.96 -41.52 -35.14
N GLY A 45 -14.63 -41.70 -35.17
CA GLY A 45 -13.83 -41.61 -36.40
C GLY A 45 -13.09 -40.27 -36.61
N SER A 46 -13.15 -39.34 -35.64
CA SER A 46 -12.42 -38.05 -35.63
C SER A 46 -11.27 -38.01 -34.60
N SER A 47 -10.71 -36.84 -34.29
CA SER A 47 -9.56 -36.67 -33.37
C SER A 47 -9.91 -37.11 -31.93
N LEU A 48 -8.94 -37.67 -31.20
CA LEU A 48 -9.12 -38.25 -29.85
C LEU A 48 -8.20 -37.53 -28.84
N VAL A 49 -8.71 -37.21 -27.64
CA VAL A 49 -7.94 -36.67 -26.51
C VAL A 49 -8.07 -37.63 -25.32
N LEU A 50 -6.97 -37.99 -24.68
CA LEU A 50 -6.99 -38.87 -23.50
C LEU A 50 -7.35 -38.08 -22.23
N PRO A 51 -8.00 -38.74 -21.23
CA PRO A 51 -8.13 -38.16 -19.90
C PRO A 51 -6.77 -38.03 -19.22
N ASP A 52 -6.72 -37.24 -18.15
CA ASP A 52 -5.53 -37.13 -17.29
C ASP A 52 -5.09 -38.49 -16.76
N ASN A 53 -3.79 -38.61 -16.46
CA ASN A 53 -3.24 -39.83 -15.92
C ASN A 53 -3.91 -40.19 -14.58
N PRO A 54 -4.25 -41.46 -14.35
CA PRO A 54 -4.85 -41.87 -13.10
C PRO A 54 -3.82 -41.72 -11.96
N THR A 55 -4.32 -41.64 -10.73
CA THR A 55 -3.52 -41.60 -9.50
C THR A 55 -3.79 -42.84 -8.63
N LYS A 56 -2.75 -43.28 -7.90
CA LYS A 56 -2.81 -44.38 -6.94
C LYS A 56 -1.78 -44.15 -5.83
N THR A 57 -2.22 -43.93 -4.60
CA THR A 57 -1.36 -43.60 -3.45
C THR A 57 -0.20 -44.60 -3.29
N GLY A 58 1.04 -44.08 -3.28
CA GLY A 58 2.27 -44.86 -3.15
C GLY A 58 2.71 -45.61 -4.42
N TYR A 59 2.17 -45.25 -5.59
CA TYR A 59 2.56 -45.82 -6.88
C TYR A 59 2.67 -44.76 -7.98
N ASP A 60 3.65 -44.95 -8.87
CA ASP A 60 3.83 -44.17 -10.09
C ASP A 60 3.11 -44.80 -11.29
N PHE A 61 2.51 -43.97 -12.14
CA PHE A 61 1.78 -44.41 -13.34
C PHE A 61 2.73 -44.69 -14.51
N ASP A 62 2.84 -45.96 -14.91
CA ASP A 62 3.73 -46.44 -15.98
C ASP A 62 3.12 -46.37 -17.39
N GLY A 63 1.85 -45.98 -17.51
CA GLY A 63 1.10 -45.93 -18.77
C GLY A 63 -0.02 -46.95 -18.92
N TRP A 64 -0.73 -46.85 -20.04
CA TRP A 64 -1.86 -47.70 -20.43
C TRP A 64 -1.42 -48.89 -21.29
N TYR A 65 -2.02 -50.06 -21.08
CA TYR A 65 -1.71 -51.30 -21.81
C TYR A 65 -2.97 -52.04 -22.24
N LEU A 66 -2.87 -52.90 -23.25
CA LEU A 66 -4.00 -53.65 -23.81
C LEU A 66 -4.41 -54.88 -22.99
N ASP A 67 -3.64 -55.24 -21.96
CA ASP A 67 -3.90 -56.38 -21.09
C ASP A 67 -3.43 -56.10 -19.65
N ASP A 68 -4.11 -56.70 -18.66
CA ASP A 68 -3.87 -56.54 -17.22
C ASP A 68 -3.00 -57.66 -16.60
N VAL A 69 -2.52 -58.60 -17.42
CA VAL A 69 -1.78 -59.78 -16.94
C VAL A 69 -0.29 -59.68 -17.23
N THR A 70 0.06 -59.28 -18.45
CA THR A 70 1.43 -59.28 -18.98
C THR A 70 1.96 -57.87 -19.21
N PHE A 71 1.09 -56.88 -19.44
CA PHE A 71 1.46 -55.50 -19.74
C PHE A 71 2.54 -55.39 -20.83
N LEU A 72 2.45 -56.24 -21.87
CA LEU A 72 3.47 -56.30 -22.93
C LEU A 72 3.19 -55.34 -24.09
N VAL A 73 1.93 -54.93 -24.26
CA VAL A 73 1.50 -54.09 -25.38
C VAL A 73 0.99 -52.75 -24.85
N PRO A 74 1.78 -51.66 -24.96
CA PRO A 74 1.34 -50.34 -24.54
C PRO A 74 0.26 -49.81 -25.48
N PHE A 75 -0.68 -49.07 -24.92
CA PHE A 75 -1.72 -48.35 -25.62
C PHE A 75 -1.30 -46.90 -25.86
N SER A 76 -1.57 -46.39 -27.05
CA SER A 76 -1.43 -44.97 -27.40
C SER A 76 -2.53 -44.56 -28.38
N ILE A 77 -2.87 -43.27 -28.41
CA ILE A 77 -3.85 -42.72 -29.38
C ILE A 77 -3.45 -43.07 -30.82
N GLN A 78 -2.15 -43.03 -31.12
CA GLN A 78 -1.63 -43.36 -32.45
C GLN A 78 -2.02 -44.77 -32.91
N SER A 79 -2.13 -45.71 -31.97
CA SER A 79 -2.55 -47.09 -32.27
C SER A 79 -3.98 -47.16 -32.84
N ILE A 80 -4.85 -46.24 -32.44
CA ILE A 80 -6.22 -46.13 -32.96
C ILE A 80 -6.27 -45.41 -34.32
N LEU A 81 -5.36 -44.45 -34.53
CA LEU A 81 -5.24 -43.74 -35.81
C LEU A 81 -4.69 -44.66 -36.92
N ASP A 82 -3.78 -45.56 -36.56
CA ASP A 82 -3.16 -46.52 -37.49
C ASP A 82 -4.13 -47.66 -37.85
N GLU A 83 -4.90 -48.16 -36.87
CA GLU A 83 -5.96 -49.14 -37.07
C GLU A 83 -7.25 -48.74 -36.33
N PRO A 84 -8.26 -48.17 -37.04
CA PRO A 84 -9.51 -47.74 -36.43
C PRO A 84 -10.23 -48.86 -35.68
N LEU A 85 -10.81 -48.52 -34.53
CA LEU A 85 -11.53 -49.47 -33.68
C LEU A 85 -12.64 -50.19 -34.45
N GLN A 86 -12.77 -51.49 -34.22
CA GLN A 86 -13.80 -52.36 -34.77
C GLN A 86 -14.80 -52.83 -33.69
N ASN A 87 -14.50 -52.57 -32.41
CA ASN A 87 -15.26 -52.88 -31.20
C ASN A 87 -14.76 -52.01 -30.04
N ASP A 88 -15.51 -51.96 -28.94
CA ASP A 88 -15.08 -51.30 -27.70
C ASP A 88 -13.74 -51.88 -27.21
N LEU A 89 -12.89 -51.01 -26.67
CA LEU A 89 -11.54 -51.33 -26.19
C LEU A 89 -11.45 -51.07 -24.68
N THR A 90 -10.86 -51.99 -23.92
CA THR A 90 -10.47 -51.73 -22.53
C THR A 90 -8.96 -51.64 -22.45
N VAL A 91 -8.47 -50.61 -21.76
CA VAL A 91 -7.04 -50.39 -21.50
C VAL A 91 -6.80 -50.39 -19.99
N PHE A 92 -5.62 -50.83 -19.58
CA PHE A 92 -5.30 -51.13 -18.19
C PHE A 92 -4.07 -50.35 -17.74
N ALA A 93 -4.17 -49.67 -16.60
CA ALA A 93 -3.07 -48.93 -16.01
C ALA A 93 -2.01 -49.89 -15.44
N LYS A 94 -0.73 -49.59 -15.71
CA LYS A 94 0.41 -50.22 -15.05
C LYS A 94 0.95 -49.28 -13.97
N TRP A 95 1.40 -49.86 -12.86
CA TRP A 95 1.88 -49.12 -11.68
C TRP A 95 3.24 -49.63 -11.23
N SER A 96 4.14 -48.73 -10.86
CA SER A 96 5.39 -49.02 -10.14
C SER A 96 5.22 -48.63 -8.67
N ILE A 97 5.65 -49.46 -7.72
CA ILE A 97 5.54 -49.14 -6.28
C ILE A 97 6.66 -48.18 -5.86
N ASN A 98 6.31 -47.17 -5.08
CA ASN A 98 7.27 -46.16 -4.62
C ASN A 98 7.98 -46.61 -3.35
N GLN A 99 9.19 -46.09 -3.12
CA GLN A 99 9.94 -46.28 -1.87
C GLN A 99 9.91 -45.01 -1.04
N TYR A 100 9.84 -45.19 0.28
CA TYR A 100 9.83 -44.11 1.26
C TYR A 100 10.81 -44.42 2.40
N THR A 101 11.21 -43.38 3.11
CA THR A 101 12.26 -43.40 4.14
C THR A 101 11.73 -42.92 5.49
N ILE A 102 11.93 -43.74 6.54
CA ILE A 102 11.76 -43.32 7.93
C ILE A 102 13.13 -42.94 8.51
N SER A 103 13.27 -41.71 8.98
CA SER A 103 14.46 -41.17 9.66
C SER A 103 14.20 -41.02 11.16
N PHE A 104 15.26 -41.06 11.97
CA PHE A 104 15.17 -41.02 13.44
C PHE A 104 16.02 -39.90 14.01
N ASP A 105 15.37 -38.99 14.73
CA ASP A 105 16.01 -38.02 15.61
C ASP A 105 15.91 -38.51 17.05
N SER A 106 17.03 -38.92 17.63
CA SER A 106 17.08 -39.47 18.98
C SER A 106 16.99 -38.40 20.08
N ASN A 107 16.86 -37.11 19.77
CA ASN A 107 16.77 -36.01 20.74
C ASN A 107 17.83 -36.12 21.85
N GLY A 108 19.10 -36.22 21.42
CA GLY A 108 20.26 -36.35 22.31
C GLY A 108 20.57 -37.78 22.78
N GLY A 109 19.80 -38.79 22.37
CA GLY A 109 20.14 -40.20 22.56
C GLY A 109 21.09 -40.77 21.50
N THR A 110 21.40 -42.06 21.56
CA THR A 110 22.21 -42.76 20.55
C THR A 110 21.61 -42.69 19.15
N SER A 111 22.43 -42.41 18.13
CA SER A 111 21.98 -42.29 16.74
C SER A 111 21.52 -43.62 16.14
N LEU A 112 20.47 -43.55 15.31
CA LEU A 112 19.89 -44.68 14.60
C LEU A 112 19.96 -44.49 13.10
N ALA A 113 20.03 -45.59 12.35
CA ALA A 113 20.03 -45.56 10.88
C ALA A 113 18.60 -45.44 10.34
N SER A 114 18.43 -44.69 9.25
CA SER A 114 17.15 -44.60 8.55
C SER A 114 16.75 -45.91 7.87
N ILE A 115 15.45 -46.09 7.64
CA ILE A 115 14.87 -47.28 7.02
C ILE A 115 14.16 -46.87 5.72
N THR A 116 14.64 -47.34 4.58
CA THR A 116 14.01 -47.13 3.26
C THR A 116 13.45 -48.44 2.70
N GLN A 117 12.17 -48.48 2.35
CA GLN A 117 11.48 -49.67 1.81
C GLN A 117 10.32 -49.28 0.87
N ASP A 118 9.78 -50.27 0.15
CA ASP A 118 8.58 -50.08 -0.69
C ASP A 118 7.35 -49.74 0.18
N TYR A 119 6.44 -48.93 -0.35
CA TYR A 119 5.17 -48.61 0.31
C TYR A 119 4.41 -49.88 0.78
N LEU A 120 3.79 -49.83 1.97
CA LEU A 120 3.06 -50.93 2.63
C LEU A 120 3.89 -52.14 3.07
N THR A 121 5.21 -52.15 2.91
CA THR A 121 6.03 -53.21 3.52
C THR A 121 6.00 -53.09 5.04
N SER A 122 6.00 -54.23 5.74
CA SER A 122 6.11 -54.23 7.20
C SER A 122 7.50 -53.75 7.63
N VAL A 123 7.53 -52.74 8.49
CA VAL A 123 8.76 -52.15 9.04
C VAL A 123 8.99 -52.72 10.43
N THR A 124 10.23 -53.13 10.72
CA THR A 124 10.63 -53.55 12.08
C THR A 124 11.21 -52.35 12.80
N GLU A 125 10.68 -52.05 13.98
CA GLU A 125 11.16 -50.98 14.85
C GLU A 125 12.63 -51.23 15.27
N PRO A 126 13.49 -50.19 15.31
CA PRO A 126 14.86 -50.32 15.79
C PRO A 126 14.91 -50.62 17.31
N ASP A 127 16.08 -51.00 17.82
CA ASP A 127 16.30 -51.06 19.27
C ASP A 127 16.15 -49.65 19.88
N ASP A 128 15.56 -49.56 21.08
CA ASP A 128 15.37 -48.30 21.79
C ASP A 128 16.70 -47.56 21.93
N PRO A 129 16.76 -46.26 21.59
CA PRO A 129 17.97 -45.47 21.82
C PRO A 129 18.26 -45.34 23.32
N THR A 130 19.48 -44.97 23.68
CA THR A 130 19.86 -44.71 25.09
C THR A 130 20.34 -43.27 25.30
N ARG A 131 20.00 -42.67 26.46
CA ARG A 131 20.45 -41.34 26.91
C ARG A 131 20.72 -41.38 28.43
N ASP A 132 21.90 -40.95 28.87
CA ASP A 132 22.31 -41.04 30.28
C ASP A 132 21.43 -40.18 31.20
N GLY A 133 20.89 -40.77 32.27
CA GLY A 133 19.96 -40.11 33.21
C GLY A 133 18.50 -40.09 32.77
N TYR A 134 18.17 -40.74 31.64
CA TYR A 134 16.83 -40.76 31.07
C TYR A 134 16.37 -42.16 30.63
N ILE A 135 15.05 -42.35 30.60
CA ILE A 135 14.34 -43.54 30.15
C ILE A 135 13.66 -43.20 28.80
N PHE A 136 13.85 -44.04 27.79
CA PHE A 136 13.18 -43.88 26.50
C PHE A 136 11.68 -44.18 26.62
N VAL A 137 10.84 -43.26 26.14
CA VAL A 137 9.37 -43.33 26.28
C VAL A 137 8.71 -43.80 24.98
N GLY A 138 9.22 -43.38 23.82
CA GLY A 138 8.68 -43.76 22.51
C GLY A 138 9.03 -42.79 21.38
N TRP A 139 8.56 -43.10 20.18
CA TRP A 139 8.71 -42.29 18.96
C TRP A 139 7.49 -41.42 18.69
N TYR A 140 7.71 -40.22 18.16
CA TYR A 140 6.69 -39.22 17.86
C TYR A 140 6.89 -38.67 16.45
N THR A 141 5.81 -38.28 15.77
CA THR A 141 5.89 -37.70 14.41
C THR A 141 6.26 -36.23 14.39
N ASP A 142 6.18 -35.56 15.53
CA ASP A 142 6.45 -34.13 15.70
C ASP A 142 7.59 -33.90 16.72
N ALA A 143 8.36 -32.83 16.50
CA ALA A 143 9.47 -32.44 17.37
C ALA A 143 9.01 -32.07 18.79
N PHE A 144 7.76 -31.62 18.95
CA PHE A 144 7.14 -31.27 20.24
C PHE A 144 6.65 -32.50 21.04
N LEU A 145 6.82 -33.71 20.50
CA LEU A 145 6.55 -34.97 21.18
C LEU A 145 5.10 -35.15 21.66
N THR A 146 4.14 -34.71 20.83
CA THR A 146 2.69 -34.73 21.09
C THR A 146 1.99 -35.91 20.42
N SER A 147 2.36 -36.25 19.19
CA SER A 147 1.75 -37.30 18.37
C SER A 147 2.59 -38.58 18.36
N ALA A 148 2.25 -39.50 19.28
CA ALA A 148 2.96 -40.77 19.39
C ALA A 148 2.79 -41.61 18.12
N TYR A 149 3.90 -42.12 17.60
CA TYR A 149 3.94 -42.93 16.39
C TYR A 149 4.32 -44.38 16.71
N THR A 150 3.58 -45.33 16.14
CA THR A 150 3.91 -46.76 16.21
C THR A 150 4.32 -47.26 14.84
N ILE A 151 5.58 -47.65 14.72
CA ILE A 151 6.15 -48.15 13.47
C ILE A 151 5.54 -49.52 13.16
N SER A 152 4.89 -49.63 12.00
CA SER A 152 4.24 -50.88 11.59
C SER A 152 4.42 -51.19 10.11
N THR A 153 4.01 -50.29 9.22
CA THR A 153 4.20 -50.39 7.76
C THR A 153 4.75 -49.10 7.19
N MET A 154 5.49 -49.20 6.09
CA MET A 154 6.06 -48.03 5.43
C MET A 154 4.93 -47.12 4.90
N PRO A 155 4.86 -45.84 5.33
CA PRO A 155 3.84 -44.89 4.89
C PRO A 155 4.06 -44.46 3.43
N ALA A 156 3.14 -43.68 2.88
CA ALA A 156 3.19 -43.17 1.50
C ALA A 156 3.95 -41.84 1.38
N GLU A 157 4.90 -41.60 2.28
CA GLU A 157 5.70 -40.38 2.40
C GLU A 157 6.96 -40.67 3.22
N ASP A 158 7.97 -39.81 3.06
CA ASP A 158 9.14 -39.83 3.96
C ASP A 158 8.73 -39.25 5.32
N LEU A 159 9.22 -39.86 6.41
CA LEU A 159 8.81 -39.53 7.78
C LEU A 159 10.03 -39.42 8.70
N THR A 160 10.11 -38.37 9.50
CA THR A 160 11.09 -38.26 10.59
C THR A 160 10.39 -38.51 11.92
N LEU A 161 10.99 -39.35 12.77
CA LEU A 161 10.49 -39.68 14.10
C LEU A 161 11.41 -39.15 15.19
N TYR A 162 10.82 -38.55 16.22
CA TYR A 162 11.51 -37.90 17.33
C TYR A 162 11.37 -38.72 18.62
N ALA A 163 12.48 -38.94 19.34
CA ALA A 163 12.50 -39.71 20.58
C ALA A 163 12.03 -38.88 21.78
N LYS A 164 11.18 -39.45 22.63
CA LYS A 164 10.78 -38.87 23.93
C LYS A 164 11.51 -39.54 25.09
N TRP A 165 11.88 -38.74 26.09
CA TRP A 165 12.66 -39.15 27.26
C TRP A 165 11.96 -38.76 28.57
N ALA A 166 12.15 -39.54 29.63
CA ALA A 166 11.73 -39.22 31.00
C ALA A 166 12.92 -39.37 31.97
N ASN A 167 13.03 -38.53 33.01
CA ASN A 167 14.15 -38.58 33.97
C ASN A 167 14.20 -39.91 34.73
N ASP A 168 15.40 -40.39 35.06
CA ASP A 168 15.62 -41.54 35.94
C ASP A 168 15.77 -41.07 37.41
N PRO A 169 14.76 -41.29 38.27
CA PRO A 169 14.73 -40.75 39.64
C PRO A 169 15.68 -41.45 40.62
N GLU A 170 16.48 -42.45 40.21
CA GLU A 170 17.42 -43.15 41.11
C GLU A 170 18.83 -42.51 41.19
N VAL A 171 19.09 -41.39 40.50
CA VAL A 171 20.39 -40.70 40.49
C VAL A 171 20.35 -39.41 41.32
N THR A 172 21.25 -39.26 42.29
CA THR A 172 21.49 -37.99 43.04
C THR A 172 22.93 -37.52 42.87
N TYR A 173 23.16 -36.22 43.04
CA TYR A 173 24.46 -35.57 42.92
C TYR A 173 24.70 -34.63 44.11
N THR A 174 25.98 -34.44 44.48
CA THR A 174 26.37 -33.59 45.59
C THR A 174 26.48 -32.13 45.15
N ILE A 175 25.80 -31.22 45.86
CA ILE A 175 25.87 -29.77 45.63
C ILE A 175 26.59 -29.09 46.78
N ILE A 176 27.56 -28.24 46.49
CA ILE A 176 28.34 -27.49 47.50
C ILE A 176 28.16 -26.00 47.25
N TRP A 177 27.61 -25.29 48.23
CA TRP A 177 27.56 -23.83 48.24
C TRP A 177 28.77 -23.31 49.00
N GLN A 178 29.52 -22.38 48.42
CA GLN A 178 30.69 -21.79 49.07
C GLN A 178 30.82 -20.30 48.76
N ASN A 179 31.55 -19.59 49.61
CA ASN A 179 31.92 -18.20 49.38
C ASN A 179 33.10 -18.12 48.40
N GLU A 180 33.39 -16.92 47.85
CA GLU A 180 34.49 -16.68 46.90
C GLU A 180 35.86 -17.12 47.44
N ASP A 181 36.06 -17.02 48.76
CA ASP A 181 37.29 -17.46 49.45
C ASP A 181 37.40 -19.00 49.64
N GLY A 182 36.41 -19.76 49.14
CA GLY A 182 36.32 -21.21 49.26
C GLY A 182 35.72 -21.70 50.58
N THR A 183 35.18 -20.81 51.41
CA THR A 183 34.47 -21.21 52.63
C THR A 183 33.15 -21.87 52.28
N VAL A 184 33.00 -23.17 52.56
CA VAL A 184 31.74 -23.89 52.35
C VAL A 184 30.67 -23.33 53.28
N LEU A 185 29.58 -22.88 52.66
CA LEU A 185 28.38 -22.35 53.29
C LEU A 185 27.41 -23.50 53.61
N GLU A 186 27.19 -24.40 52.65
CA GLU A 186 26.23 -25.50 52.72
C GLU A 186 26.60 -26.66 51.78
N THR A 187 26.09 -27.87 52.02
CA THR A 187 26.26 -29.03 51.13
C THR A 187 25.00 -29.90 51.13
N ASP A 188 24.48 -30.19 49.94
CA ASP A 188 23.24 -30.91 49.70
C ASP A 188 23.44 -32.16 48.83
N GLU A 189 22.52 -33.11 48.92
CA GLU A 189 22.38 -34.23 47.99
C GLU A 189 21.06 -34.05 47.23
N VAL A 190 21.15 -33.85 45.93
CA VAL A 190 20.04 -33.37 45.09
C VAL A 190 19.79 -34.35 43.95
N GLU A 191 18.52 -34.68 43.71
CA GLU A 191 18.12 -35.61 42.64
C GLU A 191 18.47 -35.03 41.26
N ALA A 192 18.93 -35.89 40.35
CA ALA A 192 19.29 -35.51 38.99
C ALA A 192 18.08 -34.88 38.28
N GLY A 193 18.27 -33.70 37.68
CA GLY A 193 17.19 -32.96 37.03
C GLY A 193 16.26 -32.22 37.99
N THR A 194 16.67 -31.97 39.24
CA THR A 194 16.02 -30.99 40.13
C THR A 194 16.91 -29.76 40.30
N VAL A 195 16.32 -28.59 40.61
CA VAL A 195 17.09 -27.35 40.84
C VAL A 195 17.48 -27.28 42.32
N PRO A 196 18.77 -27.14 42.64
CA PRO A 196 19.21 -27.08 44.03
C PRO A 196 18.92 -25.69 44.60
N THR A 197 18.45 -25.63 45.85
CA THR A 197 18.15 -24.37 46.53
C THR A 197 19.13 -24.14 47.67
N TYR A 198 19.69 -22.93 47.79
CA TYR A 198 20.46 -22.52 48.97
C TYR A 198 19.52 -21.94 50.02
N ASP A 199 19.42 -22.56 51.19
CA ASP A 199 18.55 -22.09 52.29
C ASP A 199 19.34 -21.45 53.46
N GLY A 200 20.67 -21.42 53.34
CA GLY A 200 21.57 -20.78 54.29
C GLY A 200 21.45 -19.25 54.38
N SER A 201 22.20 -18.67 55.32
CA SER A 201 22.26 -17.21 55.47
C SER A 201 22.91 -16.54 54.25
N THR A 202 22.42 -15.35 53.86
CA THR A 202 22.99 -14.54 52.77
C THR A 202 24.52 -14.46 52.90
N PRO A 203 25.28 -14.87 51.87
CA PRO A 203 26.74 -14.80 51.91
C PRO A 203 27.23 -13.38 52.12
N VAL A 204 28.30 -13.20 52.90
CA VAL A 204 28.87 -11.88 53.20
C VAL A 204 30.35 -11.85 52.82
N LYS A 205 30.79 -10.75 52.21
CA LYS A 205 32.19 -10.43 51.91
C LYS A 205 32.58 -9.16 52.68
N ASP A 206 33.67 -9.22 53.44
CA ASP A 206 34.16 -8.07 54.22
C ASP A 206 34.57 -6.92 53.28
N SER A 207 34.18 -5.69 53.61
CA SER A 207 34.61 -4.48 52.88
C SER A 207 36.13 -4.29 52.95
N THR A 208 36.72 -3.79 51.86
CA THR A 208 38.12 -3.36 51.79
C THR A 208 38.24 -1.85 52.02
N GLU A 209 39.45 -1.29 51.99
CA GLU A 209 39.67 0.16 52.08
C GLU A 209 39.08 0.92 50.88
N THR A 210 38.95 0.26 49.73
CA THR A 210 38.51 0.85 48.45
C THR A 210 37.16 0.36 47.94
N TYR A 211 36.59 -0.71 48.50
CA TYR A 211 35.33 -1.28 48.01
C TYR A 211 34.48 -1.84 49.14
N THR A 212 33.17 -1.64 49.04
CA THR A 212 32.14 -2.45 49.70
C THR A 212 31.65 -3.52 48.72
N TYR A 213 31.07 -4.61 49.23
CA TYR A 213 30.66 -5.75 48.41
C TYR A 213 29.23 -6.16 48.72
N THR A 214 28.39 -6.22 47.70
CA THR A 214 26.99 -6.64 47.80
C THR A 214 26.84 -8.03 47.19
N PHE A 215 26.25 -8.99 47.89
CA PHE A 215 26.04 -10.34 47.36
C PHE A 215 25.05 -10.29 46.20
N THR A 216 25.44 -10.84 45.04
CA THR A 216 24.64 -10.81 43.81
C THR A 216 24.08 -12.16 43.40
N GLY A 217 24.59 -13.27 43.96
CA GLY A 217 24.13 -14.60 43.60
C GLY A 217 25.23 -15.65 43.71
N PHE A 218 25.06 -16.77 43.01
CA PHE A 218 26.08 -17.83 42.94
C PHE A 218 26.49 -18.08 41.49
N THR A 219 27.77 -18.43 41.28
CA THR A 219 28.32 -18.85 39.99
C THR A 219 28.84 -20.30 40.04
N PRO A 220 28.59 -21.13 39.02
CA PRO A 220 27.77 -20.86 37.84
C PRO A 220 26.28 -20.63 38.21
N THR A 221 25.46 -20.10 37.30
CA THR A 221 24.04 -19.87 37.57
C THR A 221 23.36 -21.16 38.02
N ILE A 222 22.54 -21.07 39.06
CA ILE A 222 21.85 -22.22 39.63
C ILE A 222 20.94 -22.83 38.57
N SER A 223 21.16 -24.10 38.26
CA SER A 223 20.43 -24.84 37.23
C SER A 223 20.20 -26.29 37.65
N PHE A 224 19.46 -27.04 36.83
CA PHE A 224 19.20 -28.45 37.06
C PHE A 224 20.48 -29.25 37.32
N VAL A 225 20.45 -30.07 38.38
CA VAL A 225 21.61 -30.87 38.75
C VAL A 225 21.79 -32.01 37.75
N THR A 226 22.82 -31.90 36.91
CA THR A 226 23.22 -32.93 35.94
C THR A 226 24.50 -33.67 36.35
N GLY A 227 25.12 -33.23 37.46
CA GLY A 227 26.36 -33.75 38.02
C GLY A 227 26.67 -33.09 39.37
N ASP A 228 27.72 -33.54 40.06
CA ASP A 228 28.23 -32.86 41.27
C ASP A 228 28.62 -31.41 40.92
N GLN A 229 28.12 -30.42 41.65
CA GLN A 229 28.31 -29.01 41.34
C GLN A 229 28.72 -28.21 42.57
N VAL A 230 29.61 -27.23 42.35
CA VAL A 230 29.98 -26.24 43.35
C VAL A 230 29.48 -24.87 42.89
N TYR A 231 28.71 -24.21 43.75
CA TYR A 231 28.18 -22.86 43.55
C TYR A 231 28.94 -21.89 44.45
N VAL A 232 29.56 -20.88 43.83
CA VAL A 232 30.43 -19.90 44.50
C VAL A 232 29.73 -18.56 44.58
N ALA A 233 29.59 -17.98 45.78
CA ALA A 233 28.96 -16.68 45.96
C ALA A 233 29.68 -15.60 45.15
N THR A 234 28.91 -14.80 44.40
CA THR A 234 29.38 -13.63 43.66
C THR A 234 28.99 -12.35 44.35
N TYR A 235 29.78 -11.31 44.12
CA TYR A 235 29.61 -10.00 44.74
C TYR A 235 29.83 -8.90 43.72
N GLU A 236 29.02 -7.84 43.82
CA GLU A 236 29.25 -6.58 43.14
C GLU A 236 30.18 -5.71 43.98
N GLU A 237 31.27 -5.25 43.36
CA GLU A 237 32.26 -4.37 43.99
C GLU A 237 31.79 -2.91 43.86
N ASN A 238 31.50 -2.29 45.00
CA ASN A 238 31.04 -0.91 45.09
C ASN A 238 32.17 -0.02 45.60
N LEU A 239 32.70 0.85 44.75
CA LEU A 239 33.87 1.68 45.04
C LEU A 239 33.59 2.63 46.22
N ILE A 240 34.51 2.67 47.17
CA ILE A 240 34.57 3.68 48.21
C ILE A 240 35.34 4.84 47.59
N GLU A 241 34.64 5.88 47.11
CA GLU A 241 35.24 6.98 46.35
C GLU A 241 36.48 7.58 47.03
N GLU A 242 37.62 7.48 46.33
CA GLU A 242 38.82 8.28 46.53
C GLU A 242 39.20 8.90 45.16
N GLN A 243 39.37 10.22 45.13
CA GLN A 243 39.55 11.05 43.93
C GLN A 243 40.74 10.64 43.04
N THR A 244 40.56 10.63 41.71
CA THR A 244 41.64 10.50 40.72
C THR A 244 41.95 11.83 40.02
N GLU A 245 43.22 12.22 40.03
CA GLU A 245 43.75 13.47 39.45
C GLU A 245 43.81 13.37 37.90
N PHE A 246 43.47 14.46 37.20
CA PHE A 246 43.52 14.60 35.74
C PHE A 246 44.89 14.24 35.13
N ASP A 247 44.92 13.49 34.02
CA ASP A 247 46.16 13.11 33.29
C ASP A 247 46.47 14.13 32.17
N PRO A 248 47.47 15.02 32.35
CA PRO A 248 47.78 16.08 31.39
C PRO A 248 48.50 15.58 30.13
N ASP A 249 48.91 14.31 30.03
CA ASP A 249 49.60 13.83 28.82
C ASP A 249 48.61 13.49 27.67
N LEU A 250 47.31 13.36 27.96
CA LEU A 250 46.28 12.93 27.01
C LEU A 250 46.10 13.90 25.81
N LEU A 251 46.05 15.21 26.09
CA LEU A 251 45.92 16.24 25.05
C LEU A 251 47.23 16.42 24.26
N ASN A 252 48.38 16.27 24.92
CA ASN A 252 49.69 16.38 24.25
C ASN A 252 49.90 15.25 23.23
N ASP A 253 49.50 14.02 23.58
CA ASP A 253 49.59 12.87 22.69
C ASP A 253 48.66 13.00 21.48
N LEU A 254 47.47 13.58 21.67
CA LEU A 254 46.48 13.73 20.62
C LEU A 254 46.84 14.81 19.59
N PHE A 255 47.39 15.95 20.04
CA PHE A 255 47.84 17.02 19.14
C PHE A 255 49.26 16.82 18.60
N GLY A 256 50.03 15.89 19.17
CA GLY A 256 51.41 15.62 18.75
C GLY A 256 52.41 16.74 19.10
N PHE A 257 52.01 17.69 19.94
CA PHE A 257 52.86 18.76 20.49
C PHE A 257 52.39 19.15 21.91
N ASP A 258 53.26 19.84 22.65
CA ASP A 258 52.98 20.28 24.03
C ASP A 258 51.96 21.44 24.03
N ILE A 259 50.67 21.11 24.17
CA ILE A 259 49.58 22.08 24.11
C ILE A 259 49.54 22.97 25.35
N TYR A 260 49.93 22.45 26.51
CA TYR A 260 49.96 23.20 27.79
C TYR A 260 51.07 24.26 27.85
N SER A 261 51.98 24.28 26.85
CA SER A 261 52.88 25.41 26.64
C SER A 261 52.18 26.63 26.02
N THR A 262 50.97 26.45 25.48
CA THR A 262 50.23 27.44 24.70
C THR A 262 48.91 27.84 25.36
N ILE A 263 48.16 26.88 25.93
CA ILE A 263 46.99 27.19 26.76
C ILE A 263 47.38 27.33 28.24
N PRO A 264 46.70 28.19 29.03
CA PRO A 264 46.93 28.28 30.47
C PRO A 264 46.67 26.95 31.17
N SER A 265 47.52 26.57 32.12
CA SER A 265 47.34 25.37 32.92
C SER A 265 46.07 25.46 33.78
N PHE A 266 45.32 24.36 33.85
CA PHE A 266 44.16 24.20 34.71
C PHE A 266 44.34 23.02 35.67
N SER A 267 43.49 22.92 36.68
CA SER A 267 43.43 21.78 37.60
C SER A 267 42.00 21.33 37.79
N THR A 268 41.77 20.01 37.77
CA THR A 268 40.50 19.38 38.12
C THR A 268 40.75 18.00 38.69
N SER A 269 39.84 17.60 39.58
CA SER A 269 39.76 16.28 40.21
C SER A 269 38.62 15.44 39.64
N ASP A 270 37.80 16.00 38.75
CA ASP A 270 36.62 15.35 38.17
C ASP A 270 36.32 15.91 36.78
N TYR A 271 36.54 15.09 35.75
CA TYR A 271 36.45 15.51 34.36
C TYR A 271 35.98 14.38 33.44
N TYR A 272 35.40 14.76 32.30
CA TYR A 272 35.14 13.87 31.18
C TYR A 272 35.84 14.39 29.92
N PHE A 273 36.44 13.49 29.16
CA PHE A 273 37.18 13.80 27.93
C PHE A 273 36.48 13.13 26.74
N GLY A 274 36.00 13.95 25.79
CA GLY A 274 35.36 13.50 24.56
C GLY A 274 36.17 13.89 23.32
N ASN A 275 36.25 12.99 22.34
CA ASN A 275 36.89 13.23 21.05
C ASN A 275 35.98 12.74 19.92
N TYR A 276 35.53 13.65 19.06
CA TYR A 276 34.72 13.39 17.88
C TYR A 276 35.55 13.76 16.65
N SER A 277 36.32 12.80 16.15
CA SER A 277 37.15 12.98 14.97
C SER A 277 36.53 12.27 13.76
N ASP A 278 36.04 13.05 12.81
CA ASP A 278 35.61 12.61 11.47
C ASP A 278 36.73 12.95 10.45
N PRO A 279 36.85 12.25 9.29
CA PRO A 279 37.78 12.63 8.23
C PRO A 279 37.72 14.10 7.75
N THR A 280 36.62 14.83 7.99
CA THR A 280 36.41 16.20 7.49
C THR A 280 36.64 17.31 8.53
N PHE A 281 36.47 17.05 9.82
CA PHE A 281 36.68 18.04 10.91
C PHE A 281 37.19 17.36 12.19
N PHE A 282 37.96 18.10 12.98
CA PHE A 282 38.53 17.62 14.24
C PHE A 282 37.92 18.39 15.42
N ASP A 283 37.28 17.70 16.37
CA ASP A 283 36.66 18.30 17.56
C ASP A 283 36.95 17.50 18.85
N ILE A 284 37.41 18.20 19.89
CA ILE A 284 37.68 17.65 21.23
C ILE A 284 37.03 18.54 22.26
N PHE A 285 36.38 17.94 23.28
CA PHE A 285 35.90 18.67 24.45
C PHE A 285 36.32 18.02 25.77
N VAL A 286 36.47 18.87 26.78
CA VAL A 286 36.79 18.47 28.16
C VAL A 286 35.78 19.11 29.11
N ASP A 287 34.92 18.28 29.69
CA ASP A 287 33.96 18.66 30.72
C ASP A 287 34.62 18.60 32.09
N MET A 288 34.42 19.62 32.93
CA MET A 288 35.05 19.73 34.25
C MET A 288 33.95 19.85 35.32
N PHE A 289 33.60 18.73 35.94
CA PHE A 289 32.46 18.64 36.86
C PHE A 289 32.72 19.30 38.21
N ASP A 290 33.99 19.51 38.58
CA ASP A 290 34.36 20.22 39.81
C ASP A 290 34.57 21.74 39.63
N TRP A 291 34.46 22.25 38.40
CA TRP A 291 34.60 23.68 38.13
C TRP A 291 33.38 24.47 38.59
N THR A 292 33.64 25.59 39.25
CA THR A 292 32.60 26.57 39.58
C THR A 292 32.57 27.69 38.54
N GLU A 293 31.47 28.45 38.49
CA GLU A 293 31.36 29.67 37.68
C GLU A 293 32.54 30.65 37.93
N THR A 294 33.10 30.65 39.14
CA THR A 294 34.27 31.49 39.46
C THR A 294 35.55 30.96 38.81
N ASP A 295 35.75 29.65 38.77
CA ASP A 295 36.90 29.02 38.14
C ASP A 295 36.84 29.17 36.62
N PHE A 296 35.66 28.99 36.03
CA PHE A 296 35.37 29.24 34.62
C PHE A 296 35.71 30.68 34.21
N ASN A 297 35.21 31.68 34.94
CA ASN A 297 35.50 33.09 34.64
C ASN A 297 36.99 33.45 34.81
N ASN A 298 37.66 32.89 35.83
CA ASN A 298 39.10 33.09 36.00
C ASN A 298 39.91 32.49 34.84
N TYR A 299 39.45 31.38 34.25
CA TYR A 299 40.09 30.75 33.11
C TYR A 299 39.92 31.58 31.83
N ILE A 300 38.72 32.15 31.59
CA ILE A 300 38.48 33.12 30.52
C ILE A 300 39.43 34.31 30.62
N ASP A 301 39.55 34.92 31.80
CA ASP A 301 40.46 36.05 32.03
C ASP A 301 41.94 35.68 31.72
N LEU A 302 42.32 34.42 31.97
CA LEU A 302 43.66 33.91 31.64
C LEU A 302 43.83 33.72 30.13
N LEU A 303 42.82 33.19 29.42
CA LEU A 303 42.83 33.02 27.97
C LEU A 303 42.92 34.37 27.25
N ASP A 304 42.12 35.36 27.66
CA ASP A 304 42.17 36.73 27.14
C ASP A 304 43.55 37.39 27.32
N SER A 305 44.29 37.00 28.35
CA SER A 305 45.65 37.50 28.60
C SER A 305 46.74 36.74 27.84
N SER A 306 46.43 35.55 27.31
CA SER A 306 47.41 34.59 26.78
C SER A 306 47.26 34.33 25.29
N LEU A 307 46.05 34.39 24.74
CA LEU A 307 45.71 34.10 23.35
C LEU A 307 44.99 35.30 22.70
N SER A 308 44.92 35.29 21.37
CA SER A 308 44.16 36.30 20.62
C SER A 308 42.73 35.80 20.44
N TYR A 309 41.75 36.62 20.86
CA TYR A 309 40.34 36.30 20.67
C TYR A 309 39.87 36.67 19.26
N ASP A 310 39.25 35.73 18.56
CA ASP A 310 38.51 35.96 17.32
C ASP A 310 37.04 36.26 17.66
N SER A 311 36.63 37.49 17.36
CA SER A 311 35.25 37.92 17.63
C SER A 311 34.22 37.38 16.64
N LEU A 312 34.64 36.83 15.50
CA LEU A 312 33.71 36.24 14.52
C LEU A 312 33.34 34.81 14.90
N GLU A 313 34.31 34.05 15.37
CA GLU A 313 34.15 32.64 15.77
C GLU A 313 33.92 32.44 17.27
N GLU A 314 33.74 33.54 18.01
CA GLU A 314 33.57 33.59 19.48
C GLU A 314 34.55 32.68 20.27
N SER A 315 35.82 32.66 19.86
CA SER A 315 36.83 31.70 20.34
C SER A 315 38.24 32.31 20.41
N TRP A 316 39.17 31.63 21.09
CA TRP A 316 40.58 32.01 21.15
C TRP A 316 41.40 31.23 20.12
N ILE A 317 42.27 31.93 19.39
CA ILE A 317 43.10 31.34 18.34
C ILE A 317 44.28 30.58 18.97
N LEU A 318 44.38 29.29 18.65
CA LEU A 318 45.40 28.36 19.13
C LEU A 318 46.13 27.70 17.95
N GLY A 319 47.10 28.41 17.36
CA GLY A 319 47.80 27.93 16.17
C GLY A 319 46.87 27.92 14.95
N ASP A 320 46.65 26.74 14.36
CA ASP A 320 45.70 26.50 13.26
C ASP A 320 44.31 26.04 13.77
N TYR A 321 44.10 26.03 15.09
CA TYR A 321 42.88 25.59 15.77
C TYR A 321 42.20 26.74 16.51
N TYR A 322 40.92 26.56 16.83
CA TYR A 322 40.11 27.46 17.63
C TYR A 322 39.74 26.80 18.95
N LEU A 323 39.97 27.51 20.06
CA LEU A 323 39.64 27.09 21.41
C LEU A 323 38.41 27.85 21.90
N TYR A 324 37.34 27.15 22.29
CA TYR A 324 36.15 27.75 22.90
C TYR A 324 35.97 27.21 24.32
N VAL A 325 35.27 27.98 25.17
CA VAL A 325 34.91 27.59 26.54
C VAL A 325 33.40 27.65 26.68
N TYR A 326 32.82 26.68 27.36
CA TYR A 326 31.37 26.55 27.45
C TYR A 326 30.91 26.28 28.88
N ALA A 327 29.64 26.60 29.13
CA ALA A 327 28.90 26.25 30.33
C ALA A 327 27.58 25.63 29.88
N ASP A 328 27.38 24.34 30.17
CA ASP A 328 26.25 23.57 29.68
C ASP A 328 25.38 23.05 30.84
N ASN A 329 24.08 22.92 30.58
CA ASN A 329 23.08 22.44 31.52
C ASN A 329 22.62 21.03 31.12
N TYR A 330 23.43 20.01 31.37
CA TYR A 330 22.99 18.63 31.21
C TYR A 330 21.90 18.30 32.25
N THR A 331 20.74 17.85 31.75
CA THR A 331 19.56 17.56 32.57
C THR A 331 19.51 16.09 32.93
N TYR A 332 20.13 15.72 34.05
CA TYR A 332 19.61 14.63 34.90
C TYR A 332 19.75 14.88 36.42
N GLU A 333 20.55 15.87 36.89
CA GLU A 333 20.60 16.20 38.34
C GLU A 333 20.74 17.70 38.72
N ARG A 334 20.51 18.67 37.82
CA ARG A 334 20.68 20.14 38.06
C ARG A 334 22.10 20.55 38.53
N LEU A 335 23.13 20.17 37.78
CA LEU A 335 24.48 20.74 37.89
C LEU A 335 24.85 21.46 36.59
N ILE A 336 25.37 22.69 36.69
CA ILE A 336 25.95 23.42 35.55
C ILE A 336 27.36 22.88 35.38
N VAL A 337 27.66 22.32 34.20
CA VAL A 337 28.99 21.77 33.88
C VAL A 337 29.76 22.80 33.07
N TYR A 338 31.01 23.08 33.47
CA TYR A 338 31.87 24.02 32.77
C TYR A 338 33.00 23.27 32.06
N GLY A 339 33.37 23.70 30.86
CA GLY A 339 34.37 22.99 30.06
C GLY A 339 34.97 23.85 28.95
N PHE A 340 35.81 23.23 28.12
CA PHE A 340 36.37 23.86 26.92
C PHE A 340 36.54 22.84 25.79
N GLY A 341 36.48 23.33 24.54
CA GLY A 341 36.69 22.51 23.34
C GLY A 341 37.64 23.15 22.33
N ILE A 342 38.22 22.32 21.46
CA ILE A 342 39.21 22.71 20.45
C ILE A 342 38.82 22.10 19.10
N TYR A 343 38.65 22.94 18.08
CA TYR A 343 38.33 22.49 16.71
C TYR A 343 39.29 23.04 15.64
N GLY A 344 39.44 22.33 14.52
CA GLY A 344 40.26 22.75 13.37
C GLY A 344 39.84 22.14 12.04
N ASP A 345 40.09 22.87 10.94
CA ASP A 345 39.68 22.54 9.57
C ASP A 345 40.88 21.97 8.78
N ASN A 346 40.75 20.75 8.24
CA ASN A 346 41.86 20.04 7.58
C ASN A 346 42.06 20.55 6.13
N ALA A 347 42.79 21.64 5.98
CA ALA A 347 43.24 22.12 4.68
C ALA A 347 44.35 21.22 4.10
N ASN A 348 44.03 20.19 3.29
CA ASN A 348 44.90 19.59 2.25
C ASN A 348 44.19 18.57 1.31
N GLY A 349 43.59 19.06 0.23
CA GLY A 349 43.75 18.57 -1.16
C GLY A 349 43.51 17.10 -1.56
N THR A 350 42.46 16.94 -2.40
CA THR A 350 42.29 16.00 -3.54
C THR A 350 42.14 14.50 -3.27
N GLY A 351 40.90 14.02 -3.42
CA GLY A 351 40.55 12.61 -3.54
C GLY A 351 39.04 12.42 -3.54
N GLU A 352 38.33 12.98 -4.53
CA GLU A 352 36.99 12.50 -4.86
C GLU A 352 37.14 11.05 -5.34
N THR A 353 36.74 10.10 -4.50
CA THR A 353 36.42 8.74 -4.94
C THR A 353 34.94 8.72 -5.23
N GLY A 354 34.59 8.43 -6.50
CA GLY A 354 33.24 8.47 -7.03
C GLY A 354 32.24 7.62 -6.24
N GLU A 355 31.01 8.13 -6.16
CA GLU A 355 29.86 7.41 -5.64
C GLU A 355 29.45 6.27 -6.59
N SER A 356 28.66 5.31 -6.11
CA SER A 356 28.11 4.25 -6.96
C SER A 356 27.17 4.85 -8.01
N PHE A 357 27.44 4.59 -9.29
CA PHE A 357 26.62 5.06 -10.42
C PHE A 357 25.16 4.58 -10.32
N ASP A 358 24.20 5.50 -10.16
CA ASP A 358 22.78 5.20 -10.27
C ASP A 358 22.38 5.17 -11.75
N SER A 359 21.85 4.04 -12.18
CA SER A 359 21.33 3.86 -13.54
C SER A 359 20.24 4.86 -13.92
N ASN A 360 19.60 5.58 -13.00
CA ASN A 360 18.59 6.59 -13.33
C ASN A 360 19.16 8.01 -13.57
N ASP A 361 20.43 8.28 -13.28
CA ASP A 361 21.00 9.63 -13.38
C ASP A 361 20.96 10.19 -14.81
N LEU A 362 21.21 9.36 -15.82
CA LEU A 362 21.05 9.77 -17.22
C LEU A 362 19.58 10.01 -17.58
N ASN A 363 18.64 9.21 -17.06
CA ASN A 363 17.21 9.41 -17.31
C ASN A 363 16.74 10.75 -16.74
N THR A 364 17.29 11.16 -15.59
CA THR A 364 17.06 12.48 -14.99
C THR A 364 17.63 13.62 -15.85
N ILE A 365 18.81 13.45 -16.45
CA ILE A 365 19.41 14.49 -17.31
C ILE A 365 18.66 14.66 -18.64
N PHE A 366 18.23 13.55 -19.25
CA PHE A 366 17.52 13.59 -20.54
C PHE A 366 15.99 13.77 -20.40
N GLY A 367 15.42 13.51 -19.21
CA GLY A 367 13.99 13.65 -18.93
C GLY A 367 13.11 12.52 -19.49
N PHE A 368 13.71 11.41 -19.92
CA PHE A 368 13.03 10.18 -20.38
C PHE A 368 13.98 8.98 -20.26
N ASP A 369 13.46 7.76 -20.43
CA ASP A 369 14.26 6.53 -20.33
C ASP A 369 15.23 6.36 -21.51
N ILE A 370 16.41 6.99 -21.42
CA ILE A 370 17.46 6.97 -22.47
C ILE A 370 18.08 5.59 -22.63
N TYR A 371 18.07 4.76 -21.56
CA TYR A 371 18.55 3.38 -21.61
C TYR A 371 17.67 2.47 -22.47
N SER A 372 16.41 2.84 -22.72
CA SER A 372 15.57 2.14 -23.69
C SER A 372 16.09 2.27 -25.13
N LEU A 373 16.89 3.31 -25.42
CA LEU A 373 17.44 3.59 -26.73
C LEU A 373 18.86 3.04 -26.90
N MET A 374 19.66 2.93 -25.83
CA MET A 374 21.06 2.49 -25.89
C MET A 374 21.29 1.09 -25.30
N PRO A 375 22.34 0.36 -25.73
CA PRO A 375 22.66 -0.93 -25.10
C PRO A 375 23.16 -0.73 -23.66
N ALA A 376 22.72 -1.55 -22.71
CA ALA A 376 23.19 -1.45 -21.33
C ALA A 376 24.72 -1.68 -21.23
N PHE A 377 25.40 -0.86 -20.42
CA PHE A 377 26.77 -1.12 -19.96
C PHE A 377 26.79 -1.38 -18.45
N THR A 378 27.81 -2.06 -17.94
CA THR A 378 27.98 -2.37 -16.52
C THR A 378 29.23 -1.69 -15.99
N SER A 379 29.07 -0.83 -14.98
CA SER A 379 30.17 -0.25 -14.20
C SER A 379 29.73 -0.03 -12.76
N ASN A 380 30.65 -0.22 -11.81
CA ASN A 380 30.41 0.10 -10.39
C ASN A 380 31.15 1.39 -9.96
N ASP A 381 31.86 2.03 -10.88
CA ASP A 381 32.71 3.19 -10.61
C ASP A 381 32.79 4.05 -11.89
N ALA A 382 31.86 5.00 -11.98
CA ALA A 382 31.74 5.92 -13.10
C ALA A 382 31.51 7.34 -12.60
N LEU A 383 32.10 8.31 -13.29
CA LEU A 383 31.85 9.73 -13.07
C LEU A 383 31.07 10.29 -14.25
N LEU A 384 29.92 10.86 -13.95
CA LEU A 384 29.10 11.54 -14.92
C LEU A 384 29.44 13.04 -14.91
N LEU A 385 29.69 13.58 -16.09
CA LEU A 385 29.95 14.99 -16.34
C LEU A 385 28.90 15.52 -17.31
N ASP A 386 28.00 16.34 -16.80
CA ASP A 386 27.01 17.04 -17.60
C ASP A 386 27.52 18.43 -18.00
N TYR A 387 27.77 18.63 -19.29
CA TYR A 387 28.09 19.92 -19.89
C TYR A 387 26.94 20.46 -20.74
N SER A 388 25.74 19.87 -20.62
CA SER A 388 24.56 20.29 -21.37
C SER A 388 24.20 21.74 -21.08
N ASP A 389 23.69 22.41 -22.09
CA ASP A 389 23.16 23.76 -21.98
C ASP A 389 21.78 23.87 -22.62
N SER A 390 21.22 25.07 -22.68
CA SER A 390 19.87 25.27 -23.22
C SER A 390 19.75 25.00 -24.74
N THR A 391 20.82 24.58 -25.41
CA THR A 391 20.86 24.35 -26.86
C THR A 391 21.34 22.96 -27.24
N ILE A 392 22.23 22.35 -26.45
CA ILE A 392 22.73 20.99 -26.70
C ILE A 392 22.74 20.16 -25.42
N TYR A 393 22.38 18.88 -25.57
CA TYR A 393 22.78 17.88 -24.61
C TYR A 393 24.23 17.50 -24.90
N GLU A 394 25.08 17.54 -23.88
CA GLU A 394 26.48 17.13 -23.98
C GLU A 394 26.91 16.49 -22.65
N VAL A 395 26.80 15.16 -22.59
CA VAL A 395 27.05 14.37 -21.37
C VAL A 395 28.21 13.41 -21.62
N TYR A 396 29.15 13.36 -20.69
CA TYR A 396 30.29 12.46 -20.69
C TYR A 396 30.24 11.55 -19.47
N ILE A 397 30.57 10.28 -19.66
CA ILE A 397 30.59 9.28 -18.60
C ILE A 397 31.97 8.66 -18.62
N ASP A 398 32.80 9.00 -17.64
CA ASP A 398 34.11 8.42 -17.43
C ASP A 398 33.96 7.14 -16.60
N ILE A 399 34.35 6.01 -17.17
CA ILE A 399 34.17 4.69 -16.57
C ILE A 399 35.53 4.17 -16.11
N PHE A 400 35.78 4.18 -14.80
CA PHE A 400 37.10 3.90 -14.25
C PHE A 400 37.45 2.42 -14.20
N ASP A 401 36.45 1.54 -14.25
CA ASP A 401 36.63 0.08 -14.23
C ASP A 401 36.82 -0.56 -15.61
N TRP A 402 36.61 0.20 -16.70
CA TRP A 402 36.76 -0.31 -18.06
C TRP A 402 38.21 -0.49 -18.48
N SER A 403 38.53 -1.68 -18.99
CA SER A 403 39.77 -1.91 -19.74
C SER A 403 39.59 -1.58 -21.23
N GLU A 404 40.69 -1.46 -21.97
CA GLU A 404 40.66 -1.30 -23.44
C GLU A 404 39.85 -2.42 -24.12
N ALA A 405 39.83 -3.63 -23.56
CA ALA A 405 39.05 -4.73 -24.11
C ALA A 405 37.54 -4.56 -23.91
N ASP A 406 37.13 -3.96 -22.80
CA ASP A 406 35.71 -3.72 -22.47
C ASP A 406 35.14 -2.60 -23.36
N GLY A 407 35.90 -1.51 -23.52
CA GLY A 407 35.53 -0.43 -24.44
C GLY A 407 35.42 -0.90 -25.90
N LEU A 408 36.35 -1.74 -26.37
CA LEU A 408 36.27 -2.33 -27.72
C LEU A 408 35.07 -3.28 -27.88
N ALA A 409 34.74 -4.07 -26.85
CA ALA A 409 33.58 -4.96 -26.89
C ALA A 409 32.25 -4.17 -26.95
N TYR A 410 32.19 -3.03 -26.29
CA TYR A 410 31.01 -2.16 -26.34
C TYR A 410 30.88 -1.45 -27.69
N ILE A 411 31.99 -1.05 -28.32
CA ILE A 411 31.99 -0.54 -29.71
C ILE A 411 31.43 -1.59 -30.69
N ASP A 412 31.85 -2.85 -30.58
CA ASP A 412 31.32 -3.95 -31.40
C ASP A 412 29.79 -4.13 -31.22
N LEU A 413 29.26 -3.85 -30.03
CA LEU A 413 27.83 -3.91 -29.72
C LEU A 413 27.05 -2.76 -30.37
N LEU A 414 27.60 -1.53 -30.34
CA LEU A 414 27.01 -0.37 -31.00
C LEU A 414 26.99 -0.55 -32.52
N ASP A 415 28.08 -1.05 -33.12
CA ASP A 415 28.15 -1.36 -34.55
C ASP A 415 27.11 -2.39 -35.01
N ALA A 416 26.72 -3.30 -34.11
CA ALA A 416 25.73 -4.34 -34.40
C ALA A 416 24.28 -3.82 -34.32
N LEU A 417 24.01 -2.79 -33.52
CA LEU A 417 22.67 -2.35 -33.16
C LEU A 417 22.27 -0.99 -33.73
N LEU A 418 23.23 -0.08 -33.92
CA LEU A 418 23.00 1.30 -34.33
C LEU A 418 23.71 1.62 -35.65
N ALA A 419 23.20 2.62 -36.36
CA ALA A 419 23.81 3.09 -37.60
C ALA A 419 24.98 4.05 -37.29
N TYR A 420 26.16 3.79 -37.85
CA TYR A 420 27.32 4.66 -37.70
C TYR A 420 27.29 5.82 -38.69
N ASP A 421 27.48 7.05 -38.21
CA ASP A 421 27.67 8.24 -39.03
C ASP A 421 29.17 8.53 -39.21
N GLU A 422 29.68 8.33 -40.43
CA GLU A 422 31.09 8.58 -40.75
C GLU A 422 31.50 10.06 -40.70
N VAL A 423 30.55 11.01 -40.75
CA VAL A 423 30.83 12.46 -40.72
C VAL A 423 31.09 12.92 -39.30
N GLU A 424 30.22 12.50 -38.38
CA GLU A 424 30.29 12.83 -36.95
C GLU A 424 31.21 11.87 -36.18
N ALA A 425 31.60 10.75 -36.79
CA ALA A 425 32.41 9.69 -36.21
C ALA A 425 31.77 9.03 -34.97
N SER A 426 30.45 8.93 -34.97
CA SER A 426 29.61 8.47 -33.85
C SER A 426 28.47 7.56 -34.32
N TRP A 427 27.83 6.84 -33.41
CA TRP A 427 26.63 6.04 -33.69
C TRP A 427 25.37 6.87 -33.46
N ILE A 428 24.37 6.70 -34.33
CA ILE A 428 23.10 7.42 -34.28
C ILE A 428 22.17 6.70 -33.29
N LEU A 429 21.70 7.44 -32.29
CA LEU A 429 20.87 6.99 -31.17
C LEU A 429 19.59 7.84 -31.12
N GLY A 430 18.53 7.43 -31.82
CA GLY A 430 17.36 8.28 -32.01
C GLY A 430 17.73 9.55 -32.79
N ASP A 431 17.52 10.72 -32.18
CA ASP A 431 17.98 12.01 -32.71
C ASP A 431 19.33 12.48 -32.13
N TYR A 432 19.99 11.64 -31.31
CA TYR A 432 21.27 11.90 -30.63
C TYR A 432 22.44 11.13 -31.27
N TYR A 433 23.66 11.44 -30.85
CA TYR A 433 24.89 10.76 -31.25
C TYR A 433 25.63 10.24 -30.02
N ILE A 434 26.09 9.00 -30.09
CA ILE A 434 26.88 8.35 -29.04
C ILE A 434 28.25 7.96 -29.57
N TYR A 435 29.30 8.16 -28.79
CA TYR A 435 30.65 7.72 -29.11
C TYR A 435 31.40 7.27 -27.86
N VAL A 436 32.45 6.47 -28.06
CA VAL A 436 33.33 5.98 -26.99
C VAL A 436 34.69 6.65 -27.12
N TYR A 437 35.23 7.16 -26.02
CA TYR A 437 36.53 7.85 -25.98
C TYR A 437 37.44 7.25 -24.91
N ALA A 438 38.72 7.66 -24.94
CA ALA A 438 39.69 7.37 -23.91
C ALA A 438 40.37 8.68 -23.49
N ASP A 439 40.28 9.05 -22.22
CA ASP A 439 40.87 10.27 -21.66
C ASP A 439 42.19 9.92 -20.94
N ASP A 440 43.28 10.51 -21.42
CA ASP A 440 44.62 10.37 -20.85
C ASP A 440 45.18 11.69 -20.25
N GLU A 441 44.45 12.81 -20.35
CA GLU A 441 44.91 14.13 -19.91
C GLU A 441 44.29 14.60 -18.58
N SER A 442 43.10 14.11 -18.22
CA SER A 442 42.32 14.59 -17.05
C SER A 442 42.73 13.96 -15.71
N TYR A 443 43.33 12.77 -15.72
CA TYR A 443 43.72 12.03 -14.51
C TYR A 443 45.20 11.63 -14.56
N ASP A 444 46.00 12.15 -13.62
CA ASP A 444 47.46 12.07 -13.66
C ASP A 444 47.96 10.61 -13.52
N GLY A 445 48.18 9.92 -14.65
CA GLY A 445 48.73 8.57 -14.72
C GLY A 445 47.73 7.42 -14.97
N LEU A 446 46.46 7.70 -15.27
CA LEU A 446 45.41 6.72 -15.60
C LEU A 446 44.85 6.99 -17.00
N ILE A 447 44.56 5.92 -17.77
CA ILE A 447 43.78 6.01 -19.02
C ILE A 447 42.38 5.55 -18.67
N VAL A 448 41.40 6.44 -18.78
CA VAL A 448 40.00 6.19 -18.47
C VAL A 448 39.22 6.06 -19.78
N TYR A 449 38.36 5.05 -19.90
CA TYR A 449 37.48 4.91 -21.06
C TYR A 449 36.10 5.47 -20.72
N GLY A 450 35.47 6.15 -21.66
CA GLY A 450 34.20 6.80 -21.40
C GLY A 450 33.26 6.84 -22.59
N ILE A 451 32.01 7.20 -22.30
CA ILE A 451 30.92 7.33 -23.29
C ILE A 451 30.50 8.78 -23.36
N GLY A 452 30.51 9.35 -24.56
CA GLY A 452 29.99 10.69 -24.83
C GLY A 452 28.65 10.61 -25.56
N ILE A 453 27.63 11.31 -25.07
CA ILE A 453 26.33 11.45 -25.70
C ILE A 453 26.10 12.93 -25.99
N TYR A 454 25.82 13.25 -27.25
CA TYR A 454 25.52 14.63 -27.65
C TYR A 454 24.40 14.72 -28.67
N GLY A 455 23.57 15.76 -28.56
CA GLY A 455 22.47 16.01 -29.49
C GLY A 455 21.83 17.39 -29.26
N ASP A 456 21.02 17.85 -30.21
CA ASP A 456 20.35 19.15 -30.13
C ASP A 456 19.15 19.06 -29.19
N VAL A 457 18.99 19.97 -28.23
CA VAL A 457 17.83 19.98 -27.31
C VAL A 457 16.51 20.19 -28.06
N THR A 458 16.57 20.69 -29.30
CA THR A 458 15.40 20.97 -30.15
C THR A 458 15.02 19.84 -31.13
N SER A 459 15.77 18.74 -31.19
CA SER A 459 15.35 17.57 -31.97
C SER A 459 14.25 16.81 -31.24
N THR A 460 13.01 17.06 -31.65
CA THR A 460 11.81 16.36 -31.18
C THR A 460 11.74 14.95 -31.78
N PRO A 461 11.48 13.89 -30.98
CA PRO A 461 11.15 12.58 -31.52
C PRO A 461 9.89 12.70 -32.39
N LEU A 462 10.01 12.31 -33.66
CA LEU A 462 8.96 12.42 -34.67
C LEU A 462 7.66 11.66 -34.33
N ASP A 463 6.55 12.39 -34.42
CA ASP A 463 5.14 11.98 -34.37
C ASP A 463 4.80 10.66 -35.10
N ASN A 464 4.05 9.78 -34.42
CA ASN A 464 2.70 9.29 -34.77
C ASN A 464 2.42 7.89 -34.16
N LEU A 465 1.66 7.83 -33.07
CA LEU A 465 0.76 6.69 -32.82
C LEU A 465 -0.46 7.15 -31.99
N TYR A 466 -1.59 7.34 -32.66
CA TYR A 466 -2.91 7.59 -32.07
C TYR A 466 -3.49 6.34 -31.38
N TYR A 467 -4.18 6.50 -30.24
CA TYR A 467 -5.29 5.65 -29.78
C TYR A 467 -6.39 6.46 -29.04
N VAL A 468 -7.58 5.85 -28.91
CA VAL A 468 -8.97 6.39 -28.83
C VAL A 468 -9.60 5.96 -27.47
N PHE A 469 -10.49 6.66 -26.74
CA PHE A 469 -11.98 6.82 -26.86
C PHE A 469 -12.52 7.39 -25.52
N ASP A 470 -13.62 8.17 -25.50
CA ASP A 470 -14.56 8.15 -24.36
C ASP A 470 -16.04 8.29 -24.78
N VAL A 471 -16.83 7.33 -24.32
CA VAL A 471 -18.29 7.32 -24.22
C VAL A 471 -18.62 6.57 -22.92
N GLN A 472 -19.11 7.26 -21.89
CA GLN A 472 -19.79 6.61 -20.77
C GLN A 472 -21.24 6.27 -21.22
N SER A 473 -21.78 5.04 -21.23
CA SER A 473 -21.47 3.79 -20.51
C SER A 473 -21.96 2.54 -21.28
N THR A 474 -21.31 1.39 -21.09
CA THR A 474 -21.82 0.16 -20.43
C THR A 474 -21.08 -1.11 -20.91
N THR A 475 -20.46 -1.79 -19.95
CA THR A 475 -20.25 -3.24 -19.85
C THR A 475 -19.75 -4.02 -21.09
N THR A 476 -18.48 -4.46 -20.99
CA THR A 476 -17.85 -5.63 -21.65
C THR A 476 -17.46 -5.56 -23.14
N THR A 477 -16.46 -6.39 -23.46
CA THR A 477 -15.29 -6.10 -24.30
C THR A 477 -15.29 -6.72 -25.71
N LEU A 478 -14.44 -6.14 -26.59
CA LEU A 478 -13.56 -6.73 -27.62
C LEU A 478 -13.95 -6.83 -29.14
N THR A 479 -12.97 -6.36 -29.93
CA THR A 479 -12.27 -6.99 -31.11
C THR A 479 -12.70 -6.75 -32.58
N THR A 480 -11.82 -6.00 -33.26
CA THR A 480 -11.34 -6.07 -34.66
C THR A 480 -12.03 -5.30 -35.82
N SER A 481 -11.25 -4.34 -36.36
CA SER A 481 -11.06 -3.83 -37.75
C SER A 481 -12.12 -3.00 -38.52
N TYR A 482 -11.83 -1.69 -38.63
CA TYR A 482 -12.03 -0.64 -39.68
C TYR A 482 -13.41 -0.34 -40.33
N LYS A 483 -13.89 0.93 -40.29
CA LYS A 483 -13.72 2.02 -41.31
C LYS A 483 -14.77 3.19 -41.25
N ASP A 484 -14.32 4.38 -40.84
CA ASP A 484 -14.75 5.79 -41.07
C ASP A 484 -16.10 6.42 -40.56
N ASN A 485 -15.93 7.36 -39.59
CA ASN A 485 -16.69 8.57 -39.13
C ASN A 485 -18.00 8.54 -38.33
N VAL A 486 -17.92 9.03 -37.07
CA VAL A 486 -18.72 10.13 -36.45
C VAL A 486 -17.86 10.79 -35.37
N ASP A 487 -17.72 12.12 -35.36
CA ASP A 487 -17.25 12.83 -34.15
C ASP A 487 -18.38 13.69 -33.61
N GLN A 488 -18.91 13.30 -32.45
CA GLN A 488 -19.96 14.03 -31.73
C GLN A 488 -19.48 14.30 -30.31
N SER A 489 -19.22 15.58 -30.00
CA SER A 489 -19.27 16.10 -28.64
C SER A 489 -20.64 16.75 -28.45
N LEU A 490 -21.43 16.28 -27.48
CA LEU A 490 -22.73 16.86 -27.12
C LEU A 490 -22.51 17.82 -25.96
N ILE A 491 -22.73 19.11 -26.20
CA ILE A 491 -22.44 20.16 -25.22
C ILE A 491 -23.75 20.81 -24.79
N PHE A 492 -24.07 20.75 -23.50
CA PHE A 492 -25.20 21.50 -22.92
C PHE A 492 -24.72 22.85 -22.43
N SER A 493 -25.51 23.89 -22.68
CA SER A 493 -25.33 25.18 -22.02
C SER A 493 -25.59 25.04 -20.52
N GLY A 494 -24.50 25.00 -19.72
CA GLY A 494 -24.54 25.18 -18.26
C GLY A 494 -24.87 23.97 -17.39
N SER A 495 -24.73 22.71 -17.87
CA SER A 495 -24.77 21.51 -17.01
C SER A 495 -24.18 20.27 -17.70
N SER A 496 -23.61 19.31 -16.94
CA SER A 496 -23.07 18.02 -17.43
C SER A 496 -24.14 16.90 -17.45
N GLY A 497 -25.25 17.15 -18.14
CA GLY A 497 -26.35 16.17 -18.23
C GLY A 497 -26.00 14.93 -19.06
N LYS A 498 -26.23 13.73 -18.50
CA LYS A 498 -26.15 12.43 -19.20
C LYS A 498 -27.19 12.39 -20.33
N VAL A 499 -26.74 12.19 -21.58
CA VAL A 499 -27.60 12.01 -22.77
C VAL A 499 -27.48 10.59 -23.28
N VAL A 500 -28.62 9.99 -23.61
CA VAL A 500 -28.65 8.74 -24.35
C VAL A 500 -28.77 9.06 -25.84
N VAL A 501 -27.73 8.70 -26.60
CA VAL A 501 -27.72 8.85 -28.05
C VAL A 501 -28.02 7.50 -28.70
N GLN A 502 -29.03 7.46 -29.56
CA GLN A 502 -29.35 6.28 -30.33
C GLN A 502 -29.28 6.59 -31.83
N SER A 503 -28.70 5.66 -32.59
CA SER A 503 -28.70 5.70 -34.04
C SER A 503 -29.30 4.41 -34.57
N SER A 504 -29.90 4.45 -35.76
CA SER A 504 -30.51 3.26 -36.34
C SER A 504 -30.25 3.09 -37.83
N TYR A 505 -30.35 1.82 -38.26
CA TYR A 505 -30.83 1.47 -39.59
C TYR A 505 -32.17 0.73 -39.48
N LEU A 506 -33.26 1.32 -39.99
CA LEU A 506 -34.57 0.66 -40.06
C LEU A 506 -34.94 0.38 -41.52
N ALA A 507 -34.68 -0.86 -41.96
CA ALA A 507 -35.31 -1.43 -43.15
C ALA A 507 -36.82 -1.60 -42.88
N GLN A 508 -37.64 -1.03 -43.77
CA GLN A 508 -39.12 -1.03 -43.81
C GLN A 508 -39.89 -1.85 -42.76
N ILE A 509 -40.72 -1.18 -41.96
CA ILE A 509 -41.94 -1.79 -41.42
C ILE A 509 -43.14 -0.88 -41.69
N THR A 510 -44.11 -1.37 -42.46
CA THR A 510 -45.46 -0.81 -42.56
C THR A 510 -46.33 -1.28 -41.37
N GLY A 511 -45.87 -1.02 -40.14
CA GLY A 511 -46.46 -1.51 -38.90
C GLY A 511 -45.69 -1.05 -37.67
N THR A 512 -46.39 -0.88 -36.54
CA THR A 512 -45.93 -0.28 -35.28
C THR A 512 -44.60 -0.89 -34.78
N PRO A 513 -43.64 -0.09 -34.27
CA PRO A 513 -42.39 -0.63 -33.71
C PRO A 513 -42.67 -1.53 -32.49
N PRO A 514 -41.97 -2.66 -32.30
CA PRO A 514 -42.13 -3.51 -31.12
C PRO A 514 -41.49 -2.89 -29.86
N SER A 515 -42.11 -3.14 -28.71
CA SER A 515 -41.52 -2.92 -27.37
C SER A 515 -40.32 -3.84 -27.13
N GLY A 516 -39.19 -3.28 -26.70
CA GLY A 516 -37.97 -3.99 -26.26
C GLY A 516 -36.87 -4.05 -27.32
N LEU A 517 -35.82 -3.23 -27.16
CA LEU A 517 -34.54 -3.34 -27.87
C LEU A 517 -33.40 -2.94 -26.91
N THR A 518 -32.38 -3.78 -26.80
CA THR A 518 -31.17 -3.69 -25.95
C THR A 518 -29.89 -3.62 -26.81
N ASN A 519 -28.86 -2.91 -26.29
CA ASN A 519 -27.43 -2.71 -26.64
C ASN A 519 -26.87 -2.87 -28.08
N GLY A 520 -26.02 -1.88 -28.48
CA GLY A 520 -24.88 -2.02 -29.43
C GLY A 520 -24.80 -0.99 -30.58
N VAL A 521 -23.63 -0.34 -30.76
CA VAL A 521 -23.34 0.93 -31.50
C VAL A 521 -22.87 0.75 -32.97
N ILE A 522 -23.09 1.76 -33.85
CA ILE A 522 -22.17 2.42 -34.85
C ILE A 522 -22.94 3.14 -35.99
N PHE A 523 -22.47 4.34 -36.38
CA PHE A 523 -22.87 5.09 -37.58
C PHE A 523 -22.12 4.64 -38.84
N ALA A 524 -22.86 4.21 -39.87
CA ALA A 524 -22.45 4.28 -41.27
C ALA A 524 -23.71 4.21 -42.15
N ALA A 525 -24.17 5.34 -42.68
CA ALA A 525 -25.33 5.36 -43.57
C ALA A 525 -24.93 5.00 -45.01
N ASN A 526 -24.59 3.74 -45.27
CA ASN A 526 -24.58 3.25 -46.65
C ASN A 526 -26.03 2.98 -47.10
N VAL A 527 -26.63 3.98 -47.72
CA VAL A 527 -27.99 3.92 -48.29
C VAL A 527 -28.07 3.18 -49.64
N ALA A 528 -27.01 2.48 -50.05
CA ALA A 528 -27.00 1.68 -51.26
C ALA A 528 -27.97 0.48 -51.16
N ASP A 529 -28.55 0.12 -52.31
CA ASP A 529 -29.34 -1.10 -52.53
C ASP A 529 -30.74 -1.21 -51.87
N ILE A 530 -31.24 -0.17 -51.20
CA ILE A 530 -32.56 -0.21 -50.52
C ILE A 530 -33.43 0.98 -50.91
N ALA A 531 -34.66 0.73 -51.34
CA ALA A 531 -35.60 1.77 -51.76
C ALA A 531 -36.15 2.57 -50.56
N ASN A 532 -36.01 3.89 -50.59
CA ASN A 532 -36.45 4.86 -49.57
C ASN A 532 -35.87 4.62 -48.16
N PRO A 533 -34.54 4.67 -47.98
CA PRO A 533 -33.92 4.51 -46.67
C PRO A 533 -34.25 5.68 -45.74
N LEU A 534 -34.50 5.36 -44.48
CA LEU A 534 -34.71 6.30 -43.37
C LEU A 534 -33.58 6.11 -42.36
N VAL A 535 -32.92 7.22 -42.00
CA VAL A 535 -31.86 7.25 -40.99
C VAL A 535 -32.22 8.31 -39.97
N TYR A 536 -31.98 8.04 -38.69
CA TYR A 536 -32.15 9.05 -37.64
C TYR A 536 -31.02 9.03 -36.62
N LEU A 537 -30.77 10.21 -36.05
CA LEU A 537 -30.02 10.43 -34.82
C LEU A 537 -31.03 10.84 -33.74
N GLU A 538 -31.20 10.02 -32.73
CA GLU A 538 -32.09 10.26 -31.60
C GLU A 538 -31.29 10.66 -30.36
N ILE A 539 -31.80 11.66 -29.65
CA ILE A 539 -31.19 12.26 -28.48
C ILE A 539 -32.27 12.28 -27.38
N ASP A 540 -31.97 11.61 -26.27
CA ASP A 540 -32.78 11.64 -25.04
C ASP A 540 -31.96 12.27 -23.92
N THR A 541 -32.42 13.42 -23.44
CA THR A 541 -31.78 14.23 -22.40
C THR A 541 -32.28 13.89 -21.00
N LEU A 542 -32.84 12.69 -20.82
CA LEU A 542 -33.23 12.08 -19.54
C LEU A 542 -34.10 12.99 -18.65
N GLY A 543 -35.00 13.75 -19.30
CA GLY A 543 -36.00 14.59 -18.63
C GLY A 543 -35.70 16.10 -18.65
N GLN A 544 -34.52 16.55 -19.11
CA GLN A 544 -34.23 17.98 -19.28
C GLN A 544 -34.86 18.52 -20.58
N THR A 545 -35.65 19.60 -20.50
CA THR A 545 -36.29 20.17 -21.70
C THR A 545 -35.31 21.07 -22.46
N ILE A 546 -35.11 20.80 -23.75
CA ILE A 546 -34.26 21.63 -24.63
C ILE A 546 -35.13 22.63 -25.38
N GLU A 547 -34.71 23.90 -25.40
CA GLU A 547 -35.37 24.95 -26.18
C GLU A 547 -34.70 25.16 -27.53
N THR A 548 -33.36 25.09 -27.60
CA THR A 548 -32.60 25.30 -28.85
C THR A 548 -31.50 24.25 -29.03
N MET A 549 -31.25 23.86 -30.28
CA MET A 549 -30.12 23.03 -30.68
C MET A 549 -29.34 23.70 -31.81
N SER A 550 -28.01 23.66 -31.75
CA SER A 550 -27.13 23.97 -32.87
C SER A 550 -26.26 22.75 -33.22
N PHE A 551 -25.98 22.50 -34.50
CA PHE A 551 -25.07 21.44 -34.92
C PHE A 551 -24.45 21.71 -36.29
N GLN A 552 -23.23 21.24 -36.52
CA GLN A 552 -22.58 21.34 -37.82
C GLN A 552 -22.72 20.03 -38.60
N ILE A 553 -22.99 20.14 -39.89
CA ILE A 553 -23.05 18.99 -40.81
C ILE A 553 -22.07 19.20 -41.96
N GLU A 554 -21.21 18.20 -42.18
CA GLU A 554 -20.17 18.19 -43.22
C GLU A 554 -20.42 17.03 -44.20
N ALA A 555 -20.45 17.33 -45.49
CA ALA A 555 -20.68 16.37 -46.56
C ALA A 555 -19.35 15.82 -47.09
N ARG A 556 -19.13 14.51 -47.05
CA ARG A 556 -17.87 13.92 -47.52
C ARG A 556 -17.84 13.50 -48.99
N ASP A 557 -19.00 13.30 -49.63
CA ASP A 557 -19.08 13.13 -51.09
C ASP A 557 -20.53 13.28 -51.62
N SER A 558 -20.75 14.15 -52.62
CA SER A 558 -21.96 14.16 -53.48
C SER A 558 -23.34 14.18 -52.77
N PHE A 559 -23.43 14.87 -51.63
CA PHE A 559 -24.58 14.90 -50.71
C PHE A 559 -25.96 15.14 -51.37
N SER A 560 -26.01 15.91 -52.46
CA SER A 560 -27.27 16.52 -52.96
C SER A 560 -28.14 15.66 -53.87
N THR A 561 -27.67 14.53 -54.41
CA THR A 561 -28.45 13.81 -55.44
C THR A 561 -29.38 12.72 -54.90
N ASN A 562 -29.15 12.26 -53.65
CA ASN A 562 -29.83 11.09 -53.10
C ASN A 562 -30.65 11.33 -51.82
N LEU A 563 -30.49 12.49 -51.15
CA LEU A 563 -31.33 12.91 -50.03
C LEU A 563 -32.63 13.54 -50.55
N LEU A 564 -33.76 13.25 -49.90
CA LEU A 564 -35.10 13.71 -50.27
C LEU A 564 -35.71 14.63 -49.20
N GLY A 565 -35.12 14.71 -48.00
CA GLY A 565 -35.62 15.53 -46.89
C GLY A 565 -34.84 15.30 -45.61
N ALA A 566 -34.81 16.32 -44.75
CA ALA A 566 -34.21 16.34 -43.42
C ALA A 566 -35.07 17.17 -42.46
N VAL A 567 -35.50 16.60 -41.34
CA VAL A 567 -36.45 17.23 -40.41
C VAL A 567 -36.20 16.82 -38.97
N LEU A 568 -36.41 17.73 -38.01
CA LEU A 568 -36.41 17.43 -36.58
C LEU A 568 -37.79 16.91 -36.15
N GLN A 569 -37.81 15.80 -35.42
CA GLN A 569 -39.00 15.28 -34.75
C GLN A 569 -38.83 15.30 -33.24
N VAL A 570 -39.92 15.54 -32.51
CA VAL A 570 -39.97 15.46 -31.04
C VAL A 570 -40.85 14.29 -30.61
N TYR A 571 -40.51 13.64 -29.51
CA TYR A 571 -41.32 12.57 -28.94
C TYR A 571 -42.34 13.15 -27.96
N ASN A 572 -43.62 12.87 -28.18
CA ASN A 572 -44.71 13.42 -27.36
C ASN A 572 -45.24 12.45 -26.29
N GLY A 573 -44.48 11.39 -25.97
CA GLY A 573 -44.87 10.34 -25.02
C GLY A 573 -45.62 9.15 -25.65
N SER A 574 -46.01 9.21 -26.93
CA SER A 574 -46.66 8.08 -27.63
C SER A 574 -46.27 7.91 -29.10
N ALA A 575 -45.84 8.98 -29.77
CA ALA A 575 -45.41 8.95 -31.16
C ALA A 575 -44.40 10.07 -31.47
N TRP A 576 -43.60 9.86 -32.51
CA TRP A 576 -42.73 10.87 -33.11
C TRP A 576 -43.52 11.82 -34.01
N VAL A 577 -43.35 13.13 -33.80
CA VAL A 577 -44.06 14.17 -34.56
C VAL A 577 -43.04 15.18 -35.09
N ASN A 578 -43.18 15.61 -36.36
CA ASN A 578 -42.34 16.69 -36.91
C ASN A 578 -42.54 17.98 -36.11
N LEU A 579 -41.44 18.63 -35.72
CA LEU A 579 -41.49 19.96 -35.14
C LEU A 579 -41.88 20.98 -36.21
N GLU A 580 -42.85 21.84 -35.91
CA GLU A 580 -43.23 22.93 -36.81
C GLU A 580 -42.06 23.92 -36.95
N GLY A 581 -41.58 24.13 -38.18
CA GLY A 581 -40.36 24.92 -38.44
C GLY A 581 -39.05 24.14 -38.28
N GLY A 582 -39.08 22.87 -37.87
CA GLY A 582 -37.90 22.00 -37.75
C GLY A 582 -37.43 21.34 -39.06
N ASP A 583 -37.91 21.80 -40.23
CA ASP A 583 -37.37 21.39 -41.54
C ASP A 583 -36.10 22.20 -41.82
N PHE A 584 -34.97 21.50 -41.81
CA PHE A 584 -33.66 22.09 -42.06
C PHE A 584 -33.07 21.63 -43.40
N TYR A 585 -33.84 20.90 -44.21
CA TYR A 585 -33.36 20.35 -45.48
C TYR A 585 -32.86 21.44 -46.43
N SER A 586 -33.55 22.58 -46.49
CA SER A 586 -33.16 23.70 -47.35
C SER A 586 -31.89 24.42 -46.90
N GLN A 587 -31.45 24.22 -45.66
CA GLN A 587 -30.24 24.84 -45.11
C GLN A 587 -28.97 24.07 -45.55
N LEU A 588 -29.13 22.80 -45.94
CA LEU A 588 -28.06 21.94 -46.43
C LEU A 588 -27.62 22.41 -47.84
N SER A 589 -26.62 23.30 -47.90
CA SER A 589 -26.27 24.02 -49.14
C SER A 589 -24.77 24.06 -49.48
N SER A 590 -23.88 23.58 -48.61
CA SER A 590 -22.42 23.56 -48.78
C SER A 590 -21.78 22.32 -48.14
N ASP A 591 -20.46 22.17 -48.33
CA ASP A 591 -19.68 21.05 -47.83
C ASP A 591 -19.59 21.02 -46.29
N GLN A 592 -19.85 22.15 -45.61
CA GLN A 592 -19.96 22.28 -44.15
C GLN A 592 -21.00 23.38 -43.82
N VAL A 593 -22.00 23.10 -42.97
CA VAL A 593 -23.08 24.04 -42.61
C VAL A 593 -23.41 23.93 -41.11
N LEU A 594 -23.47 25.06 -40.40
CA LEU A 594 -24.04 25.14 -39.04
C LEU A 594 -25.57 25.29 -39.12
N ILE A 595 -26.30 24.47 -38.39
CA ILE A 595 -27.75 24.42 -38.36
C ILE A 595 -28.22 24.70 -36.93
N THR A 596 -29.07 25.71 -36.76
CA THR A 596 -29.70 26.03 -35.47
C THR A 596 -31.21 25.88 -35.56
N ILE A 597 -31.79 25.14 -34.62
CA ILE A 597 -33.23 24.88 -34.52
C ILE A 597 -33.72 25.34 -33.14
N ASN A 598 -34.60 26.33 -33.13
CA ASN A 598 -35.19 26.90 -31.92
C ASN A 598 -36.57 26.30 -31.63
N HIS A 599 -37.07 26.52 -30.41
CA HIS A 599 -38.39 26.14 -29.92
C HIS A 599 -38.67 24.62 -29.90
N ILE A 600 -37.65 23.82 -29.61
CA ILE A 600 -37.75 22.35 -29.55
C ILE A 600 -38.71 21.91 -28.43
N ASN A 601 -38.56 22.50 -27.24
CA ASN A 601 -39.36 22.27 -26.04
C ASN A 601 -39.64 20.78 -25.75
N ALA A 602 -38.61 19.94 -25.88
CA ALA A 602 -38.71 18.51 -25.64
C ALA A 602 -37.42 17.97 -25.01
N SER A 603 -37.55 16.92 -24.21
CA SER A 603 -36.41 16.16 -23.65
C SER A 603 -36.02 14.94 -24.48
N GLN A 604 -36.80 14.61 -25.52
CA GLN A 604 -36.49 13.52 -26.44
C GLN A 604 -36.85 13.95 -27.85
N PHE A 605 -35.86 14.02 -28.73
CA PHE A 605 -35.97 14.50 -30.10
C PHE A 605 -35.03 13.76 -31.04
N ARG A 606 -35.27 13.82 -32.36
CA ARG A 606 -34.41 13.17 -33.35
C ARG A 606 -34.29 13.95 -34.65
N LEU A 607 -33.11 13.93 -35.25
CA LEU A 607 -32.86 14.38 -36.62
C LEU A 607 -33.18 13.23 -37.56
N LEU A 608 -34.15 13.41 -38.47
CA LEU A 608 -34.60 12.40 -39.41
C LEU A 608 -34.18 12.76 -40.84
N PHE A 609 -33.50 11.83 -41.52
CA PHE A 609 -33.03 11.95 -42.89
C PHE A 609 -33.72 10.93 -43.80
N THR A 610 -34.17 11.35 -44.98
CA THR A 610 -34.89 10.52 -45.97
C THR A 610 -34.12 10.48 -47.29
N GLY A 611 -33.90 9.31 -47.88
CA GLY A 611 -33.14 9.15 -49.15
C GLY A 611 -33.91 8.43 -50.27
N SER A 612 -33.33 8.36 -51.49
CA SER A 612 -33.97 7.79 -52.70
C SER A 612 -33.41 6.45 -53.22
N GLY A 613 -32.28 5.96 -52.73
CA GLY A 613 -31.92 4.52 -52.71
C GLY A 613 -31.76 3.76 -54.05
N ILE A 614 -31.09 4.30 -55.08
CA ILE A 614 -30.91 3.57 -56.37
C ILE A 614 -29.52 3.65 -57.04
N THR A 615 -28.50 4.25 -56.43
CA THR A 615 -27.13 4.22 -57.00
C THR A 615 -26.07 4.02 -55.95
N SER A 616 -25.01 3.29 -56.32
CA SER A 616 -23.85 2.83 -55.51
C SER A 616 -22.97 3.92 -54.88
N ASN A 617 -23.42 5.18 -54.85
CA ASN A 617 -22.74 6.28 -54.18
C ASN A 617 -23.61 6.70 -52.98
N GLY A 618 -23.61 5.89 -51.93
CA GLY A 618 -24.21 6.27 -50.64
C GLY A 618 -23.54 7.53 -50.14
N GLY A 619 -24.30 8.61 -49.97
CA GLY A 619 -23.76 9.88 -49.48
C GLY A 619 -23.33 9.72 -48.02
N GLN A 620 -22.05 9.94 -47.74
CA GLN A 620 -21.49 9.96 -46.39
C GLN A 620 -21.50 11.39 -45.85
N PHE A 621 -21.82 11.54 -44.57
CA PHE A 621 -21.80 12.84 -43.90
C PHE A 621 -21.39 12.71 -42.44
N LYS A 622 -20.74 13.76 -41.94
CA LYS A 622 -20.32 13.92 -40.55
C LYS A 622 -21.25 14.95 -39.91
N ILE A 623 -21.70 14.69 -38.68
CA ILE A 623 -22.34 15.70 -37.84
C ILE A 623 -21.41 15.92 -36.66
N SER A 624 -21.01 17.16 -36.42
CA SER A 624 -20.11 17.59 -35.35
C SER A 624 -20.70 18.78 -34.58
N THR A 625 -20.05 19.14 -33.47
CA THR A 625 -20.35 20.36 -32.68
C THR A 625 -21.83 20.53 -32.35
N VAL A 626 -22.44 19.50 -31.74
CA VAL A 626 -23.85 19.54 -31.34
C VAL A 626 -23.98 20.22 -29.98
N SER A 627 -24.61 21.39 -29.96
CA SER A 627 -24.87 22.20 -28.77
C SER A 627 -26.36 22.25 -28.43
N LEU A 628 -26.71 22.07 -27.16
CA LEU A 628 -28.08 22.07 -26.64
C LEU A 628 -28.27 23.18 -25.60
N TYR A 629 -29.29 24.00 -25.76
CA TYR A 629 -29.57 25.16 -24.91
C TYR A 629 -30.94 25.04 -24.24
N THR A 630 -30.97 25.38 -22.95
CA THR A 630 -32.17 25.34 -22.09
C THR A 630 -32.95 26.66 -22.05
N SER A 631 -32.44 27.72 -22.68
CA SER A 631 -33.12 29.02 -22.81
C SER A 631 -32.82 29.71 -24.16
N SER A 632 -33.72 30.58 -24.62
CA SER A 632 -33.54 31.41 -25.82
C SER A 632 -32.45 32.48 -25.64
N SER A 633 -31.47 32.53 -26.56
CA SER A 633 -30.32 33.46 -26.56
C SER A 633 -30.71 34.95 -26.40
N VAL A 634 -29.89 35.71 -25.65
CA VAL A 634 -30.01 37.17 -25.46
C VAL A 634 -29.36 37.91 -26.63
N ILE A 635 -29.98 38.97 -27.15
CA ILE A 635 -29.43 39.82 -28.21
C ILE A 635 -28.44 40.81 -27.56
N ILE A 636 -27.17 40.76 -27.94
CA ILE A 636 -26.12 41.69 -27.47
C ILE A 636 -25.86 42.72 -28.57
N GLU A 637 -26.04 44.01 -28.26
CA GLU A 637 -26.03 45.07 -29.29
C GLU A 637 -24.65 45.72 -29.48
N SER A 638 -23.69 45.54 -28.55
CA SER A 638 -22.36 46.15 -28.61
C SER A 638 -21.27 45.41 -27.83
N TRP A 639 -20.00 45.68 -28.17
CA TRP A 639 -18.83 45.12 -27.47
C TRP A 639 -18.79 45.52 -25.98
N ASP A 640 -19.07 46.78 -25.67
CA ASP A 640 -19.08 47.27 -24.29
C ASP A 640 -20.16 46.56 -23.46
N GLU A 641 -21.31 46.25 -24.07
CA GLU A 641 -22.36 45.46 -23.42
C GLU A 641 -21.92 44.00 -23.18
N ALA A 642 -21.19 43.40 -24.13
CA ALA A 642 -20.62 42.06 -23.96
C ALA A 642 -19.61 42.01 -22.81
N VAL A 643 -18.72 43.00 -22.70
CA VAL A 643 -17.73 43.08 -21.62
C VAL A 643 -18.39 43.38 -20.26
N LEU A 644 -19.40 44.25 -20.20
CA LEU A 644 -20.17 44.50 -18.97
C LEU A 644 -20.94 43.25 -18.49
N MET A 645 -21.45 42.44 -19.41
CA MET A 645 -22.05 41.15 -19.06
C MET A 645 -20.99 40.18 -18.52
N LEU A 646 -19.80 40.14 -19.14
CA LEU A 646 -18.68 39.34 -18.70
C LEU A 646 -18.17 39.75 -17.30
N GLU A 647 -18.11 41.05 -16.99
CA GLU A 647 -17.82 41.57 -15.64
C GLU A 647 -18.77 41.01 -14.59
N GLY A 648 -20.07 41.02 -14.90
CA GLY A 648 -21.08 40.44 -14.03
C GLY A 648 -20.95 38.93 -13.85
N TYR A 649 -20.51 38.21 -14.90
CA TYR A 649 -20.36 36.76 -14.86
C TYR A 649 -19.09 36.28 -14.17
N LEU A 650 -17.98 36.99 -14.34
CA LEU A 650 -16.72 36.68 -13.67
C LEU A 650 -16.63 37.28 -12.26
N SER A 651 -17.63 38.09 -11.86
CA SER A 651 -17.70 38.79 -10.57
C SER A 651 -16.60 39.85 -10.38
N GLU A 652 -16.27 40.57 -11.44
CA GLU A 652 -15.08 41.44 -11.53
C GLU A 652 -15.45 42.89 -11.79
N THR A 653 -14.81 43.82 -11.07
CA THR A 653 -15.25 45.23 -11.04
C THR A 653 -14.55 46.16 -12.04
N ALA A 654 -13.75 45.65 -12.97
CA ALA A 654 -13.00 46.50 -13.92
C ALA A 654 -12.54 45.80 -15.23
N LEU A 655 -13.20 44.73 -15.72
CA LEU A 655 -12.76 44.09 -16.98
C LEU A 655 -12.82 45.04 -18.18
N SER A 656 -13.71 46.03 -18.16
CA SER A 656 -13.79 47.11 -19.15
C SER A 656 -12.58 48.05 -19.15
N GLU A 657 -11.76 48.05 -18.09
CA GLU A 657 -10.46 48.74 -18.06
C GLU A 657 -9.31 47.82 -18.56
N LEU A 658 -9.51 46.50 -18.52
CA LEU A 658 -8.52 45.48 -18.92
C LEU A 658 -8.61 45.11 -20.40
N PHE A 659 -9.83 44.98 -20.94
CA PHE A 659 -10.04 44.63 -22.34
C PHE A 659 -10.23 45.90 -23.19
N PRO A 660 -9.38 46.13 -24.21
CA PRO A 660 -9.54 47.28 -25.09
C PRO A 660 -10.88 47.19 -25.85
N GLN A 661 -11.38 48.34 -26.29
CA GLN A 661 -12.61 48.39 -27.09
C GLN A 661 -12.37 47.75 -28.47
N PHE A 662 -13.30 46.90 -28.91
CA PHE A 662 -13.32 46.35 -30.27
C PHE A 662 -14.48 46.96 -31.07
N GLU A 663 -14.17 47.86 -32.00
CA GLU A 663 -15.20 48.56 -32.81
C GLU A 663 -15.68 47.75 -34.02
N ASN A 664 -16.91 48.02 -34.49
CA ASN A 664 -17.49 47.52 -35.75
C ASN A 664 -17.77 46.01 -35.83
N LEU A 665 -18.19 45.43 -34.70
CA LEU A 665 -18.73 44.07 -34.63
C LEU A 665 -20.25 44.05 -34.86
N THR A 666 -20.77 42.99 -35.47
CA THR A 666 -22.21 42.72 -35.61
C THR A 666 -22.54 41.32 -35.11
N ASP A 667 -23.81 41.06 -34.80
CA ASP A 667 -24.28 39.73 -34.40
C ASP A 667 -23.44 39.14 -33.25
N ILE A 668 -23.20 39.97 -32.22
CA ILE A 668 -22.38 39.59 -31.07
C ILE A 668 -23.16 38.58 -30.22
N GLU A 669 -22.51 37.47 -29.90
CA GLU A 669 -23.00 36.43 -29.01
C GLU A 669 -21.98 36.19 -27.91
N LEU A 670 -22.42 36.18 -26.65
CA LEU A 670 -21.60 35.83 -25.49
C LEU A 670 -22.02 34.45 -25.01
N ASN A 671 -21.15 33.48 -25.25
CA ASN A 671 -21.36 32.09 -24.93
C ASN A 671 -20.58 31.74 -23.68
N ARG A 672 -21.30 31.27 -22.65
CA ARG A 672 -20.66 30.71 -21.45
C ARG A 672 -20.15 29.30 -21.77
N ILE A 673 -18.85 29.08 -21.63
CA ILE A 673 -18.21 27.76 -21.77
C ILE A 673 -18.13 27.08 -20.39
N SER A 674 -17.72 27.81 -19.36
CA SER A 674 -17.71 27.38 -17.96
C SER A 674 -18.04 28.55 -17.01
N ASN A 675 -17.97 28.34 -15.69
CA ASN A 675 -18.14 29.43 -14.72
C ASN A 675 -17.09 30.54 -14.89
N SER A 676 -15.91 30.17 -15.37
CA SER A 676 -14.75 31.05 -15.52
C SER A 676 -14.30 31.25 -16.96
N HIS A 677 -14.87 30.53 -17.95
CA HIS A 677 -14.54 30.62 -19.38
C HIS A 677 -15.74 31.01 -20.25
N TYR A 678 -15.53 31.98 -21.13
CA TYR A 678 -16.55 32.52 -22.02
C TYR A 678 -15.96 32.71 -23.42
N ALA A 679 -16.81 32.59 -24.44
CA ALA A 679 -16.49 32.94 -25.82
C ALA A 679 -17.38 34.08 -26.29
N ILE A 680 -16.79 35.07 -26.96
CA ILE A 680 -17.50 36.10 -27.69
C ILE A 680 -17.37 35.80 -29.17
N ILE A 681 -18.49 35.51 -29.83
CA ILE A 681 -18.56 35.28 -31.27
C ILE A 681 -19.17 36.52 -31.91
N ALA A 682 -18.57 37.04 -32.97
CA ALA A 682 -19.10 38.21 -33.66
C ALA A 682 -18.78 38.21 -35.16
N GLY A 683 -19.68 38.78 -35.95
CA GLY A 683 -19.46 39.09 -37.36
C GLY A 683 -18.60 40.34 -37.56
N LEU A 684 -17.76 40.33 -38.60
CA LEU A 684 -16.85 41.42 -38.98
C LEU A 684 -17.43 42.28 -40.12
N VAL A 685 -17.50 43.61 -39.94
CA VAL A 685 -17.97 44.53 -40.98
C VAL A 685 -16.81 44.93 -41.91
N THR A 686 -16.64 44.17 -42.99
CA THR A 686 -15.56 44.29 -43.99
C THR A 686 -15.37 45.66 -44.69
N ALA A 687 -16.26 46.64 -44.49
CA ALA A 687 -16.16 47.97 -45.11
C ALA A 687 -15.80 49.12 -44.15
N SER A 688 -15.71 48.90 -42.84
CA SER A 688 -15.47 49.99 -41.86
C SER A 688 -14.55 49.68 -40.69
N ASN A 689 -13.98 48.48 -40.56
CA ASN A 689 -13.07 48.19 -39.44
C ASN A 689 -11.78 49.03 -39.54
N THR A 690 -11.72 50.13 -38.77
CA THR A 690 -10.49 50.92 -38.58
C THR A 690 -9.51 50.24 -37.62
N GLN A 691 -9.99 49.35 -36.76
CA GLN A 691 -9.18 48.50 -35.88
C GLN A 691 -9.13 47.09 -36.49
N THR A 692 -7.93 46.62 -36.79
CA THR A 692 -7.67 45.24 -37.24
C THR A 692 -7.47 44.35 -36.02
N ILE A 693 -7.57 43.03 -36.19
CA ILE A 693 -7.33 42.08 -35.10
C ILE A 693 -5.88 42.20 -34.61
N ASP A 694 -4.92 42.38 -35.51
CA ASP A 694 -3.52 42.68 -35.16
C ASP A 694 -3.40 43.95 -34.31
N GLN A 695 -4.21 44.99 -34.58
CA GLN A 695 -4.23 46.20 -33.76
C GLN A 695 -4.86 45.95 -32.39
N TYR A 696 -5.92 45.15 -32.31
CA TYR A 696 -6.56 44.77 -31.04
C TYR A 696 -5.59 43.97 -30.14
N ILE A 697 -4.87 42.99 -30.72
CA ILE A 697 -3.83 42.23 -30.02
C ILE A 697 -2.70 43.16 -29.56
N ALA A 698 -2.27 44.10 -30.40
CA ALA A 698 -1.27 45.09 -30.00
C ALA A 698 -1.77 45.97 -28.83
N ASP A 699 -3.05 46.32 -28.81
CA ASP A 699 -3.68 47.09 -27.73
C ASP A 699 -3.77 46.26 -26.43
N LEU A 700 -4.07 44.95 -26.52
CA LEU A 700 -4.02 44.01 -25.38
C LEU A 700 -2.61 43.95 -24.76
N ILE A 701 -1.58 43.85 -25.60
CA ILE A 701 -0.18 43.81 -25.15
C ILE A 701 0.21 45.13 -24.46
N VAL A 702 -0.23 46.27 -24.99
CA VAL A 702 -0.04 47.58 -24.35
C VAL A 702 -0.79 47.66 -23.01
N GLY A 703 -1.93 46.97 -22.88
CA GLY A 703 -2.72 46.83 -21.66
C GLY A 703 -2.12 45.90 -20.59
N GLY A 704 -1.00 45.24 -20.88
CA GLY A 704 -0.28 44.37 -19.93
C GLY A 704 -0.38 42.89 -20.20
N PHE A 705 -1.16 42.45 -21.21
CA PHE A 705 -1.19 41.05 -21.60
C PHE A 705 0.15 40.64 -22.24
N ALA A 706 0.67 39.47 -21.88
CA ALA A 706 1.87 38.88 -22.46
C ALA A 706 1.51 37.63 -23.27
N LEU A 707 2.27 37.33 -24.32
CA LEU A 707 2.12 36.05 -25.03
C LEU A 707 2.58 34.92 -24.13
N ASP A 708 1.73 33.92 -23.92
CA ASP A 708 2.02 32.74 -23.12
C ASP A 708 2.34 31.56 -24.04
N SER A 709 3.62 31.20 -24.13
CA SER A 709 4.08 30.19 -25.09
C SER A 709 3.55 28.79 -24.81
N GLU A 710 3.31 28.44 -23.54
CA GLU A 710 2.85 27.12 -23.14
C GLU A 710 1.36 26.97 -23.46
N LEU A 711 0.52 27.90 -22.99
CA LEU A 711 -0.90 27.89 -23.33
C LEU A 711 -1.12 28.08 -24.83
N SER A 712 -0.29 28.87 -25.52
CA SER A 712 -0.39 29.00 -26.98
C SER A 712 -0.15 27.68 -27.71
N THR A 713 0.76 26.86 -27.18
CA THR A 713 1.04 25.52 -27.71
C THR A 713 -0.14 24.58 -27.42
N THR A 714 -0.67 24.62 -26.20
CA THR A 714 -1.81 23.79 -25.76
C THR A 714 -3.07 24.07 -26.57
N TYR A 715 -3.40 25.34 -26.81
CA TYR A 715 -4.62 25.72 -27.52
C TYR A 715 -4.45 25.83 -29.04
N GLY A 716 -3.22 25.71 -29.55
CA GLY A 716 -2.92 25.80 -30.98
C GLY A 716 -3.13 27.19 -31.59
N GLU A 717 -3.31 28.22 -30.75
CA GLU A 717 -3.56 29.61 -31.11
C GLU A 717 -2.70 30.50 -30.21
N ASN A 718 -2.35 31.71 -30.64
CA ASN A 718 -1.61 32.62 -29.75
C ASN A 718 -2.50 33.05 -28.58
N VAL A 719 -2.18 32.54 -27.38
CA VAL A 719 -2.83 32.86 -26.11
C VAL A 719 -2.06 33.97 -25.41
N TYR A 720 -2.77 35.01 -25.02
CA TYR A 720 -2.25 36.16 -24.30
C TYR A 720 -2.79 36.15 -22.88
N THR A 721 -1.91 36.24 -21.89
CA THR A 721 -2.25 36.15 -20.46
C THR A 721 -1.96 37.45 -19.75
N LEU A 722 -2.80 37.78 -18.76
CA LEU A 722 -2.59 38.89 -17.85
C LEU A 722 -2.79 38.38 -16.42
N VAL A 723 -1.70 38.34 -15.66
CA VAL A 723 -1.72 38.02 -14.23
C VAL A 723 -2.04 39.28 -13.45
N ILE A 724 -3.12 39.26 -12.68
CA ILE A 724 -3.56 40.38 -11.84
C ILE A 724 -3.06 40.21 -10.40
N SER A 725 -3.11 38.97 -9.90
CA SER A 725 -2.62 38.53 -8.59
C SER A 725 -2.32 37.04 -8.63
N ASP A 726 -1.83 36.50 -7.52
CA ASP A 726 -1.48 35.08 -7.38
C ASP A 726 -2.69 34.15 -7.67
N ASP A 727 -3.91 34.57 -7.32
CA ASP A 727 -5.14 33.76 -7.50
C ASP A 727 -5.98 34.16 -8.73
N ILE A 728 -5.55 35.16 -9.52
CA ILE A 728 -6.35 35.70 -10.63
C ILE A 728 -5.47 36.02 -11.84
N ALA A 729 -5.61 35.20 -12.87
CA ALA A 729 -5.13 35.47 -14.22
C ALA A 729 -6.28 35.45 -15.24
N TYR A 730 -6.08 36.18 -16.33
CA TYR A 730 -6.95 36.10 -17.51
C TYR A 730 -6.17 35.63 -18.71
N ALA A 731 -6.71 34.67 -19.45
CA ALA A 731 -6.15 34.22 -20.71
C ALA A 731 -7.14 34.54 -21.83
N VAL A 732 -6.59 35.01 -22.95
CA VAL A 732 -7.34 35.35 -24.15
C VAL A 732 -6.65 34.84 -25.40
N TYR A 733 -7.41 34.20 -26.28
CA TYR A 733 -7.01 34.06 -27.68
C TYR A 733 -8.15 34.44 -28.60
N VAL A 734 -7.78 34.80 -29.83
CA VAL A 734 -8.70 35.28 -30.85
C VAL A 734 -8.47 34.49 -32.13
N THR A 735 -9.50 33.78 -32.58
CA THR A 735 -9.54 33.15 -33.91
C THR A 735 -10.45 33.96 -34.82
N TYR A 736 -10.14 33.98 -36.11
CA TYR A 736 -10.89 34.78 -37.06
C TYR A 736 -10.74 34.34 -38.51
N ASP A 737 -11.74 34.69 -39.32
CA ASP A 737 -11.69 34.61 -40.78
C ASP A 737 -12.09 35.95 -41.43
N GLU A 738 -12.40 35.95 -42.73
CA GLU A 738 -12.79 37.16 -43.45
C GLU A 738 -14.14 37.77 -43.00
N THR A 739 -14.93 37.04 -42.22
CA THR A 739 -16.35 37.33 -41.94
C THR A 739 -16.74 37.24 -40.47
N SER A 740 -15.99 36.52 -39.64
CA SER A 740 -16.27 36.32 -38.22
C SER A 740 -15.01 36.31 -37.38
N LEU A 741 -15.17 36.65 -36.11
CA LEU A 741 -14.18 36.44 -35.07
C LEU A 741 -14.81 35.63 -33.93
N GLU A 742 -14.00 34.85 -33.26
CA GLU A 742 -14.31 34.18 -32.01
C GLU A 742 -13.19 34.47 -31.02
N MET A 743 -13.56 35.05 -29.88
CA MET A 743 -12.63 35.41 -28.82
C MET A 743 -12.96 34.61 -27.58
N HIS A 744 -12.01 33.83 -27.09
CA HIS A 744 -12.13 33.12 -25.84
C HIS A 744 -11.50 33.95 -24.72
N ILE A 745 -12.22 34.13 -23.63
CA ILE A 745 -11.77 34.83 -22.43
C ILE A 745 -12.06 33.94 -21.25
N TRP A 746 -11.04 33.59 -20.49
CA TRP A 746 -11.26 32.90 -19.23
C TRP A 746 -10.44 33.49 -18.09
N LYS A 747 -11.09 33.55 -16.93
CA LYS A 747 -10.45 33.69 -15.64
C LYS A 747 -9.93 32.31 -15.25
N TYR A 748 -8.69 32.22 -14.84
CA TYR A 748 -8.15 31.01 -14.26
C TYR A 748 -7.25 31.39 -13.10
N ASP A 749 -7.16 30.46 -12.16
CA ASP A 749 -6.05 30.43 -11.25
C ASP A 749 -4.83 29.99 -12.07
N PRO A 750 -3.77 30.80 -12.18
CA PRO A 750 -2.59 30.41 -12.94
C PRO A 750 -1.88 29.15 -12.42
N LEU A 751 -2.35 28.54 -11.31
CA LEU A 751 -1.81 27.30 -10.73
C LEU A 751 -2.91 26.27 -10.40
N VAL A 752 -3.34 25.38 -11.31
CA VAL A 752 -3.79 24.00 -10.95
C VAL A 752 -3.64 23.03 -12.14
N GLU A 753 -2.69 22.11 -12.04
CA GLU A 753 -2.58 20.87 -12.83
C GLU A 753 -3.40 19.77 -12.11
N ILE A 754 -4.20 18.95 -12.82
CA ILE A 754 -4.88 17.80 -12.17
C ILE A 754 -3.80 16.75 -11.88
N GLY A 755 -3.38 16.66 -10.62
CA GLY A 755 -2.34 15.74 -10.19
C GLY A 755 -2.82 14.29 -10.14
N LEU A 756 -1.86 13.36 -10.22
CA LEU A 756 -2.03 11.99 -9.72
C LEU A 756 -1.55 11.96 -8.28
N LEU A 757 -2.19 11.16 -7.43
CA LEU A 757 -1.74 10.96 -6.06
C LEU A 757 -0.67 9.87 -6.02
N ASP A 758 0.42 10.16 -5.31
CA ASP A 758 1.43 9.16 -4.97
C ASP A 758 1.00 8.36 -3.74
N THR A 759 1.49 7.12 -3.64
CA THR A 759 1.32 6.29 -2.45
C THR A 759 2.36 6.68 -1.40
N LEU A 760 1.92 6.87 -0.16
CA LEU A 760 2.82 7.05 0.98
C LEU A 760 3.49 5.70 1.30
N VAL A 761 4.74 5.55 0.86
CA VAL A 761 5.52 4.31 1.01
C VAL A 761 6.29 4.24 2.32
N THR A 762 6.74 5.38 2.84
CA THR A 762 7.51 5.49 4.09
C THR A 762 6.61 5.97 5.22
N ARG A 763 6.47 5.14 6.26
CA ARG A 763 5.80 5.48 7.52
C ARG A 763 6.43 4.68 8.66
N GLN A 764 6.61 5.30 9.80
CA GLN A 764 7.02 4.63 11.03
C GLN A 764 5.81 3.95 11.68
N THR A 765 5.96 2.68 12.06
CA THR A 765 4.98 1.98 12.90
C THR A 765 5.08 2.39 14.35
N ILE A 766 4.02 2.17 15.14
CA ILE A 766 4.05 2.44 16.58
C ILE A 766 5.14 1.62 17.29
N ASN A 767 5.42 0.39 16.86
CA ASN A 767 6.49 -0.42 17.45
C ASN A 767 7.88 0.08 17.07
N GLU A 768 8.08 0.56 15.83
CA GLU A 768 9.34 1.20 15.44
C GLU A 768 9.60 2.50 16.23
N PHE A 769 8.54 3.29 16.48
CA PHE A 769 8.62 4.44 17.36
C PHE A 769 8.98 4.04 18.79
N GLU A 770 8.35 3.00 19.33
CA GLU A 770 8.66 2.49 20.66
C GLU A 770 10.14 2.07 20.78
N VAL A 771 10.67 1.36 19.78
CA VAL A 771 12.09 1.01 19.73
C VAL A 771 12.98 2.24 19.64
N GLU A 772 12.64 3.25 18.82
CA GLU A 772 13.44 4.46 18.68
C GLU A 772 13.49 5.29 19.97
N GLU A 773 12.33 5.52 20.60
CA GLU A 773 12.23 6.38 21.79
C GLU A 773 12.61 5.67 23.09
N PHE A 774 12.26 4.38 23.21
CA PHE A 774 12.38 3.64 24.48
C PHE A 774 13.38 2.48 24.42
N SER A 775 13.94 2.15 23.24
CA SER A 775 14.83 1.01 23.01
C SER A 775 14.19 -0.36 23.26
N GLN A 776 12.85 -0.43 23.26
CA GLN A 776 12.06 -1.63 23.47
C GLN A 776 10.66 -1.45 22.86
N SER A 777 10.03 -2.53 22.39
CA SER A 777 8.63 -2.50 21.92
C SER A 777 7.81 -3.62 22.53
N GLY A 778 6.49 -3.51 22.47
CA GLY A 778 5.62 -4.67 22.75
C GLY A 778 5.57 -5.66 21.59
N LEU A 779 4.45 -6.36 21.47
CA LEU A 779 4.25 -7.34 20.40
C LEU A 779 4.35 -6.65 19.02
N PRO A 780 5.22 -7.11 18.12
CA PRO A 780 5.36 -6.47 16.83
C PRO A 780 4.08 -6.58 15.98
N SER A 781 3.70 -5.48 15.33
CA SER A 781 2.51 -5.39 14.50
C SER A 781 2.68 -5.93 13.06
N VAL A 782 3.89 -6.28 12.63
CA VAL A 782 4.16 -6.90 11.32
C VAL A 782 5.15 -8.04 11.44
N GLY A 783 4.95 -9.13 10.69
CA GLY A 783 5.80 -10.31 10.68
C GLY A 783 5.07 -11.60 11.04
N THR A 784 5.83 -12.63 11.41
CA THR A 784 5.29 -13.95 11.78
C THR A 784 5.79 -14.33 13.15
N TYR A 785 4.89 -14.47 14.13
CA TYR A 785 5.26 -14.65 15.53
C TYR A 785 4.44 -15.72 16.23
N ASP A 786 5.10 -16.42 17.16
CA ASP A 786 4.43 -17.27 18.13
C ASP A 786 4.05 -16.42 19.36
N VAL A 787 2.81 -16.54 19.83
CA VAL A 787 2.33 -15.82 21.02
C VAL A 787 1.92 -16.82 22.09
N LEU A 788 2.48 -16.70 23.29
CA LEU A 788 2.22 -17.64 24.37
C LEU A 788 0.86 -17.38 25.03
N VAL A 789 0.03 -18.43 25.12
CA VAL A 789 -1.21 -18.42 25.90
C VAL A 789 -1.08 -19.36 27.10
N ILE A 790 -1.29 -18.82 28.31
CA ILE A 790 -1.27 -19.55 29.58
C ILE A 790 -2.67 -19.61 30.19
N PRO A 791 -3.35 -20.77 30.16
CA PRO A 791 -4.59 -20.94 30.87
C PRO A 791 -4.36 -21.03 32.40
N VAL A 792 -4.96 -20.12 33.16
CA VAL A 792 -4.85 -20.04 34.63
C VAL A 792 -6.17 -20.48 35.27
N GLU A 793 -6.20 -21.70 35.79
CA GLU A 793 -7.37 -22.23 36.49
C GLU A 793 -7.36 -21.78 37.95
N ILE A 794 -8.24 -20.85 38.28
CA ILE A 794 -8.39 -20.36 39.66
C ILE A 794 -8.99 -21.47 40.53
N SER A 795 -8.35 -21.75 41.66
CA SER A 795 -8.78 -22.80 42.58
C SER A 795 -10.26 -22.66 42.97
N GLY A 796 -11.04 -23.70 42.68
CA GLY A 796 -12.49 -23.75 42.92
C GLY A 796 -13.36 -23.37 41.72
N TYR A 797 -12.78 -22.85 40.64
CA TYR A 797 -13.44 -22.46 39.40
C TYR A 797 -12.77 -23.19 38.22
N PRO A 798 -13.09 -24.46 37.97
CA PRO A 798 -12.42 -25.22 36.92
C PRO A 798 -12.85 -24.78 35.53
N PHE A 799 -11.93 -24.86 34.57
CA PHE A 799 -12.28 -24.75 33.15
C PHE A 799 -13.23 -25.87 32.71
N ALA A 800 -13.95 -25.63 31.61
CA ALA A 800 -14.65 -26.68 30.88
C ALA A 800 -13.69 -27.81 30.46
N SER A 801 -14.20 -29.03 30.30
CA SER A 801 -13.35 -30.20 30.00
C SER A 801 -12.64 -30.13 28.63
N ASP A 802 -13.19 -29.34 27.72
CA ASP A 802 -12.78 -29.11 26.34
C ASP A 802 -12.12 -27.74 26.14
N TYR A 803 -11.70 -27.08 27.22
CA TYR A 803 -11.14 -25.72 27.17
C TYR A 803 -9.96 -25.57 26.20
N LEU A 804 -9.07 -26.55 26.09
CA LEU A 804 -7.95 -26.49 25.13
C LEU A 804 -8.43 -26.40 23.69
N THR A 805 -9.45 -27.18 23.32
CA THR A 805 -10.05 -27.12 21.98
C THR A 805 -10.76 -25.79 21.76
N ASN A 806 -11.41 -25.26 22.79
CA ASN A 806 -12.09 -23.97 22.70
C ASN A 806 -11.12 -22.81 22.54
N LEU A 807 -10.03 -22.81 23.33
CA LEU A 807 -8.96 -21.83 23.23
C LEU A 807 -8.23 -21.93 21.89
N ASP A 808 -7.96 -23.13 21.41
CA ASP A 808 -7.32 -23.31 20.10
C ASP A 808 -8.22 -22.79 18.97
N LEU A 809 -9.53 -22.99 19.04
CA LEU A 809 -10.46 -22.42 18.09
C LEU A 809 -10.53 -20.88 18.17
N VAL A 810 -10.55 -20.30 19.37
CA VAL A 810 -10.69 -18.85 19.52
C VAL A 810 -9.42 -18.10 19.10
N PHE A 811 -8.24 -18.68 19.35
CA PHE A 811 -6.97 -18.05 19.01
C PHE A 811 -6.42 -18.46 17.63
N ASN A 812 -6.45 -19.75 17.28
CA ASN A 812 -5.84 -20.30 16.05
C ASN A 812 -6.86 -20.81 15.00
N GLY A 813 -8.16 -20.69 15.27
CA GLY A 813 -9.19 -21.11 14.33
C GLY A 813 -9.21 -20.26 13.06
N ASN A 814 -10.23 -20.47 12.24
CA ASN A 814 -10.55 -19.60 11.10
C ASN A 814 -12.07 -19.40 10.99
N SER A 815 -12.48 -18.47 10.14
CA SER A 815 -13.89 -18.16 9.88
C SER A 815 -14.81 -19.36 9.66
N ALA A 816 -14.35 -20.39 8.94
CA ALA A 816 -15.15 -21.59 8.68
C ALA A 816 -15.36 -22.45 9.94
N THR A 817 -14.43 -22.41 10.89
CA THR A 817 -14.46 -23.20 12.13
C THR A 817 -15.06 -22.46 13.33
N THR A 818 -14.86 -21.14 13.41
CA THR A 818 -15.40 -20.30 14.50
C THR A 818 -16.79 -19.76 14.18
N GLY A 819 -17.08 -19.54 12.90
CA GLY A 819 -18.30 -18.92 12.38
C GLY A 819 -18.15 -17.44 12.03
N TRP A 820 -17.07 -16.77 12.48
CA TRP A 820 -16.72 -15.41 12.06
C TRP A 820 -15.21 -15.29 11.82
N GLU A 821 -14.39 -15.10 12.85
CA GLU A 821 -12.92 -15.15 12.77
C GLU A 821 -12.37 -15.62 14.14
N SER A 822 -11.14 -16.12 14.16
CA SER A 822 -10.33 -16.27 15.38
C SER A 822 -9.46 -15.04 15.58
N VAL A 823 -8.69 -14.95 16.66
CA VAL A 823 -7.69 -13.87 16.81
C VAL A 823 -6.68 -13.91 15.65
N SER A 824 -6.10 -15.07 15.34
CA SER A 824 -5.14 -15.24 14.25
C SER A 824 -5.74 -14.89 12.88
N SER A 825 -6.91 -15.44 12.53
CA SER A 825 -7.51 -15.20 11.20
C SER A 825 -8.06 -13.79 11.03
N TYR A 826 -8.44 -13.13 12.13
CA TYR A 826 -8.79 -11.71 12.12
C TYR A 826 -7.57 -10.86 11.76
N TYR A 827 -6.45 -11.05 12.45
CA TYR A 827 -5.23 -10.25 12.22
C TYR A 827 -4.58 -10.53 10.88
N GLU A 828 -4.55 -11.80 10.42
CA GLU A 828 -4.11 -12.14 9.05
C GLU A 828 -4.90 -11.34 8.01
N LYS A 829 -6.22 -11.22 8.19
CA LYS A 829 -7.10 -10.52 7.25
C LYS A 829 -7.04 -9.00 7.38
N SER A 830 -7.07 -8.48 8.60
CA SER A 830 -7.03 -7.04 8.89
C SER A 830 -5.71 -6.42 8.44
N SER A 831 -4.60 -7.16 8.58
CA SER A 831 -3.25 -6.75 8.19
C SER A 831 -2.89 -7.01 6.72
N TYR A 832 -3.82 -7.52 5.91
CA TYR A 832 -3.54 -7.88 4.52
C TYR A 832 -2.45 -8.95 4.37
N GLY A 833 -2.33 -9.85 5.36
CA GLY A 833 -1.32 -10.89 5.44
C GLY A 833 0.06 -10.40 5.88
N LEU A 834 0.19 -9.16 6.34
CA LEU A 834 1.45 -8.61 6.85
C LEU A 834 1.76 -9.05 8.29
N LEU A 835 0.75 -9.52 9.02
CA LEU A 835 0.88 -10.09 10.35
C LEU A 835 0.29 -11.51 10.40
N ASP A 836 1.12 -12.48 10.73
CA ASP A 836 0.77 -13.89 10.91
C ASP A 836 1.08 -14.32 12.35
N LEU A 837 0.04 -14.69 13.09
CA LEU A 837 0.15 -15.00 14.51
C LEU A 837 -0.24 -16.45 14.76
N THR A 838 0.65 -17.19 15.41
CA THR A 838 0.38 -18.54 15.91
C THR A 838 0.37 -18.53 17.43
N PHE A 839 -0.76 -18.90 18.04
CA PHE A 839 -0.88 -18.91 19.48
C PHE A 839 -0.51 -20.28 20.06
N VAL A 840 0.53 -20.30 20.89
CA VAL A 840 1.00 -21.51 21.56
C VAL A 840 0.27 -21.65 22.89
N ILE A 841 -0.72 -22.54 22.95
CA ILE A 841 -1.53 -22.75 24.17
C ILE A 841 -0.85 -23.80 25.07
N SER A 842 -0.33 -23.33 26.20
CA SER A 842 0.29 -24.19 27.20
C SER A 842 -0.73 -25.06 27.96
N ASN A 843 -0.22 -26.04 28.72
CA ASN A 843 -1.05 -26.73 29.71
C ASN A 843 -1.50 -25.74 30.79
N LYS A 844 -2.73 -25.90 31.29
CA LYS A 844 -3.21 -25.00 32.34
C LYS A 844 -2.38 -25.10 33.61
N TYR A 845 -2.18 -23.97 34.28
CA TYR A 845 -1.75 -23.93 35.66
C TYR A 845 -2.97 -23.80 36.58
N THR A 846 -3.09 -24.67 37.59
CA THR A 846 -4.14 -24.54 38.60
C THR A 846 -3.57 -23.83 39.82
N THR A 847 -4.14 -22.68 40.17
CA THR A 847 -3.68 -21.91 41.32
C THR A 847 -3.88 -22.65 42.64
N THR A 848 -2.99 -22.39 43.59
CA THR A 848 -3.07 -22.90 44.96
C THR A 848 -4.13 -22.16 45.78
N ASN A 849 -4.39 -20.89 45.44
CA ASN A 849 -5.31 -20.01 46.16
C ASN A 849 -6.63 -19.80 45.41
N THR A 850 -7.70 -19.46 46.14
CA THR A 850 -9.04 -19.23 45.56
C THR A 850 -9.20 -17.80 45.05
N LYS A 851 -10.26 -17.54 44.27
CA LYS A 851 -10.62 -16.18 43.82
C LYS A 851 -10.66 -15.18 44.97
N GLU A 852 -11.26 -15.55 46.10
CA GLU A 852 -11.39 -14.66 47.26
C GLU A 852 -10.03 -14.28 47.88
N TYR A 853 -9.01 -15.14 47.75
CA TYR A 853 -7.67 -14.83 48.24
C TYR A 853 -7.09 -13.66 47.45
N TYR A 854 -7.06 -13.79 46.13
CA TYR A 854 -6.46 -12.78 45.27
C TYR A 854 -7.29 -11.48 45.23
N GLN A 855 -8.62 -11.58 45.32
CA GLN A 855 -9.49 -10.39 45.46
C GLN A 855 -9.21 -9.57 46.74
N ASN A 856 -8.57 -10.14 47.77
CA ASN A 856 -8.17 -9.35 48.95
C ASN A 856 -7.06 -8.35 48.65
N TYR A 857 -6.37 -8.48 47.51
CA TYR A 857 -5.37 -7.55 47.03
C TYR A 857 -5.98 -6.45 46.14
N GLY A 858 -7.31 -6.42 45.98
CA GLY A 858 -7.99 -5.39 45.20
C GLY A 858 -7.86 -5.62 43.71
N THR A 859 -7.55 -4.55 42.96
CA THR A 859 -7.35 -4.56 41.50
C THR A 859 -6.14 -5.40 41.10
N ASP A 860 -5.10 -5.43 41.94
CA ASP A 860 -3.81 -6.06 41.63
C ASP A 860 -3.82 -7.59 41.87
N GLY A 861 -4.98 -8.17 42.14
CA GLY A 861 -5.11 -9.60 42.47
C GLY A 861 -4.71 -10.54 41.32
N ASP A 862 -4.88 -10.09 40.07
CA ASP A 862 -4.44 -10.76 38.85
C ASP A 862 -2.91 -10.95 38.84
N GLN A 863 -2.16 -9.90 39.20
CA GLN A 863 -0.69 -9.92 39.20
C GLN A 863 -0.14 -10.98 40.15
N TYR A 864 -0.76 -11.18 41.32
CA TYR A 864 -0.37 -12.27 42.23
C TYR A 864 -0.67 -13.66 41.65
N ALA A 865 -1.76 -13.81 40.89
CA ALA A 865 -2.07 -15.07 40.23
C ALA A 865 -1.10 -15.36 39.07
N ILE A 866 -0.71 -14.32 38.32
CA ILE A 866 0.30 -14.37 37.25
C ILE A 866 1.67 -14.74 37.82
N THR A 867 2.13 -14.05 38.87
CA THR A 867 3.40 -14.36 39.54
C THR A 867 3.43 -15.80 40.03
N GLU A 868 2.32 -16.28 40.62
CA GLU A 868 2.22 -17.68 41.04
C GLU A 868 2.32 -18.66 39.86
N ALA A 869 1.63 -18.36 38.75
CA ALA A 869 1.63 -19.20 37.56
C ALA A 869 3.01 -19.24 36.89
N LEU A 870 3.60 -18.07 36.60
CA LEU A 870 4.91 -17.96 35.95
C LEU A 870 6.02 -18.59 36.80
N THR A 871 6.03 -18.37 38.12
CA THR A 871 6.99 -19.04 39.02
C THR A 871 6.91 -20.56 38.94
N ALA A 872 5.71 -21.12 38.71
CA ALA A 872 5.51 -22.56 38.60
C ALA A 872 5.73 -23.11 37.18
N LEU A 873 5.72 -22.25 36.16
CA LEU A 873 5.84 -22.62 34.75
C LEU A 873 7.22 -22.32 34.16
N ASP A 874 8.04 -21.50 34.83
CA ASP A 874 9.40 -21.10 34.43
C ASP A 874 10.25 -22.28 33.93
N PHE A 875 10.21 -23.42 34.62
CA PHE A 875 11.00 -24.59 34.22
C PHE A 875 10.38 -25.44 33.08
N GLN A 876 9.14 -25.16 32.69
CA GLN A 876 8.37 -25.95 31.73
C GLN A 876 8.28 -25.29 30.36
N ILE A 877 8.41 -23.96 30.33
CA ILE A 877 8.25 -23.13 29.15
C ILE A 877 9.57 -22.39 28.96
N ASP A 878 10.13 -22.44 27.76
CA ASP A 878 11.27 -21.59 27.38
C ASP A 878 10.70 -20.25 26.93
N PHE A 879 10.79 -19.24 27.80
CA PHE A 879 10.25 -17.91 27.55
C PHE A 879 11.10 -17.11 26.56
N SER A 880 12.35 -17.52 26.33
CA SER A 880 13.24 -16.82 25.41
C SER A 880 12.81 -16.92 23.94
N HIS A 881 11.94 -17.89 23.62
CA HIS A 881 11.34 -18.05 22.29
C HIS A 881 10.32 -16.96 21.94
N TYR A 882 9.78 -16.25 22.95
CA TYR A 882 8.76 -15.22 22.77
C TYR A 882 9.33 -13.79 22.88
N ASP A 883 10.64 -13.64 22.64
CA ASP A 883 11.32 -12.37 22.37
C ASP A 883 11.72 -12.40 20.89
N SER A 884 10.76 -12.14 20.02
CA SER A 884 10.87 -12.39 18.58
C SER A 884 11.62 -11.28 17.86
N ASN A 885 11.55 -10.05 18.36
CA ASN A 885 12.30 -8.90 17.85
C ASN A 885 13.72 -8.82 18.45
N ASN A 886 14.04 -9.67 19.44
CA ASN A 886 15.33 -9.79 20.11
C ASN A 886 15.79 -8.48 20.76
N ASP A 887 14.85 -7.72 21.32
CA ASP A 887 15.11 -6.51 22.11
C ASP A 887 15.42 -6.84 23.60
N GLY A 888 15.27 -8.10 23.99
CA GLY A 888 15.52 -8.57 25.36
C GLY A 888 14.26 -8.66 26.21
N LEU A 889 13.10 -8.31 25.67
CA LEU A 889 11.80 -8.38 26.32
C LEU A 889 10.98 -9.53 25.73
N ILE A 890 10.15 -10.15 26.55
CA ILE A 890 9.12 -11.05 26.04
C ILE A 890 8.04 -10.20 25.40
N ASP A 891 7.82 -10.36 24.10
CA ASP A 891 6.90 -9.59 23.26
C ASP A 891 5.52 -9.45 23.94
N SER A 892 4.94 -10.57 24.37
CA SER A 892 3.75 -10.62 25.24
C SER A 892 3.47 -12.03 25.77
N ILE A 893 2.71 -12.10 26.88
CA ILE A 893 2.09 -13.35 27.37
C ILE A 893 0.60 -13.12 27.60
N ILE A 894 -0.24 -14.00 27.06
CA ILE A 894 -1.70 -13.95 27.26
C ILE A 894 -2.10 -14.93 28.36
N PHE A 895 -2.69 -14.43 29.43
CA PHE A 895 -3.23 -15.23 30.53
C PHE A 895 -4.75 -15.30 30.43
N ILE A 896 -5.26 -16.53 30.25
CA ILE A 896 -6.71 -16.78 30.21
C ILE A 896 -7.13 -17.39 31.52
N TYR A 897 -7.99 -16.73 32.29
CA TYR A 897 -8.42 -17.23 33.59
C TYR A 897 -9.82 -17.84 33.59
N SER A 898 -10.01 -18.87 34.41
CA SER A 898 -11.20 -19.76 34.39
C SER A 898 -12.46 -19.20 35.04
N VAL A 899 -12.43 -17.96 35.52
CA VAL A 899 -13.49 -17.37 36.33
C VAL A 899 -14.39 -16.48 35.48
N ASP A 900 -15.70 -16.57 35.69
CA ASP A 900 -16.65 -15.61 35.12
C ASP A 900 -16.30 -14.18 35.51
N TYR A 901 -16.23 -13.31 34.52
CA TYR A 901 -16.12 -11.87 34.73
C TYR A 901 -17.49 -11.29 35.16
N ASN A 902 -17.48 -10.20 35.93
CA ASN A 902 -18.69 -9.47 36.28
C ASN A 902 -18.48 -7.96 36.12
N TYR A 903 -19.06 -7.42 35.05
CA TYR A 903 -18.96 -6.02 34.62
C TYR A 903 -19.14 -4.99 35.74
N ASP A 904 -20.04 -5.26 36.70
CA ASP A 904 -20.43 -4.29 37.74
C ASP A 904 -19.67 -4.47 39.07
N SER A 905 -18.86 -5.52 39.24
CA SER A 905 -18.37 -5.88 40.59
C SER A 905 -17.12 -6.76 40.68
N ASP A 906 -16.60 -7.29 39.57
CA ASP A 906 -15.31 -7.99 39.62
C ASP A 906 -14.17 -7.01 39.46
N PRO A 907 -13.13 -7.06 40.33
CA PRO A 907 -11.91 -6.33 40.04
C PRO A 907 -11.21 -6.85 38.79
N TRP A 908 -11.50 -8.05 38.28
CA TRP A 908 -10.79 -8.66 37.15
C TRP A 908 -11.65 -8.59 35.89
N TRP A 909 -11.47 -7.50 35.15
CA TRP A 909 -11.98 -7.35 33.78
C TRP A 909 -10.98 -8.00 32.80
N ALA A 910 -11.11 -7.72 31.49
CA ALA A 910 -10.00 -7.88 30.56
C ALA A 910 -9.10 -6.63 30.62
N TRP A 911 -7.80 -6.80 30.57
CA TRP A 911 -6.90 -5.67 30.37
C TRP A 911 -5.53 -6.13 29.87
N VAL A 912 -4.85 -5.21 29.20
CA VAL A 912 -3.41 -5.27 28.93
C VAL A 912 -2.69 -4.36 29.92
N TYR A 913 -1.57 -4.83 30.46
CA TYR A 913 -0.85 -4.09 31.47
C TYR A 913 0.65 -4.37 31.44
N ALA A 914 1.45 -3.35 31.82
CA ALA A 914 2.89 -3.51 31.96
C ALA A 914 3.24 -4.10 33.34
N ALA A 915 3.89 -5.25 33.36
CA ALA A 915 4.31 -5.98 34.55
C ALA A 915 5.23 -5.15 35.47
N GLN A 916 5.98 -4.19 34.92
CA GLN A 916 6.83 -3.29 35.70
C GLN A 916 6.05 -2.44 36.73
N TYR A 917 4.75 -2.23 36.53
CA TYR A 917 3.91 -1.43 37.42
C TYR A 917 3.12 -2.29 38.43
N GLY A 918 3.80 -3.03 39.29
CA GLY A 918 3.15 -3.72 40.40
C GLY A 918 3.88 -4.96 40.89
N GLU A 919 3.13 -5.97 41.33
CA GLU A 919 3.67 -7.21 41.91
C GLU A 919 4.20 -8.19 40.85
N ALA A 920 3.71 -8.09 39.60
CA ALA A 920 4.27 -8.84 38.49
C ALA A 920 5.74 -8.47 38.21
N SER A 921 6.17 -7.25 38.54
CA SER A 921 7.57 -6.78 38.42
C SER A 921 8.56 -7.61 39.24
N SER A 922 8.08 -8.33 40.26
CA SER A 922 8.92 -9.19 41.10
C SER A 922 9.50 -10.41 40.37
N ILE A 923 8.98 -10.75 39.19
CA ILE A 923 9.42 -11.88 38.37
C ILE A 923 10.82 -11.60 37.77
N GLY A 924 11.17 -10.33 37.55
CA GLY A 924 12.46 -9.93 36.99
C GLY A 924 12.61 -10.40 35.53
N SER A 925 13.31 -11.53 35.33
CA SER A 925 13.55 -12.12 34.00
C SER A 925 13.17 -13.60 33.96
N LEU A 926 12.56 -14.04 32.86
CA LEU A 926 12.28 -15.45 32.54
C LEU A 926 13.20 -15.88 31.39
N ASP A 927 13.98 -16.95 31.58
CA ASP A 927 14.99 -17.43 30.62
C ASP A 927 15.94 -16.34 30.07
N GLY A 928 16.25 -15.34 30.90
CA GLY A 928 17.14 -14.24 30.55
C GLY A 928 16.48 -13.12 29.73
N LYS A 929 15.15 -13.16 29.54
CA LYS A 929 14.35 -12.09 28.93
C LYS A 929 13.50 -11.38 29.98
N ALA A 930 13.32 -10.07 29.85
CA ALA A 930 12.48 -9.30 30.77
C ALA A 930 10.99 -9.62 30.53
N PHE A 931 10.24 -9.85 31.61
CA PHE A 931 8.79 -9.98 31.53
C PHE A 931 8.15 -8.64 31.83
N GLU A 932 7.71 -7.95 30.79
CA GLU A 932 7.18 -6.60 30.91
C GLU A 932 5.74 -6.42 30.45
N TYR A 933 5.20 -7.26 29.54
CA TYR A 933 3.86 -7.07 28.98
C TYR A 933 3.01 -8.33 29.05
N TYR A 934 1.75 -8.17 29.43
CA TYR A 934 0.79 -9.26 29.43
C TYR A 934 -0.64 -8.81 29.22
N MET A 935 -1.44 -9.76 28.76
CA MET A 935 -2.89 -9.66 28.69
C MET A 935 -3.50 -10.57 29.74
N TRP A 936 -4.49 -10.08 30.48
CA TRP A 936 -5.27 -10.87 31.43
C TRP A 936 -6.74 -10.84 31.02
N ALA A 937 -7.31 -11.99 30.64
CA ALA A 937 -8.69 -12.03 30.14
C ALA A 937 -9.46 -13.29 30.59
N SER A 938 -10.77 -13.15 30.78
CA SER A 938 -11.63 -14.26 31.18
C SER A 938 -11.81 -15.26 30.04
N TYR A 939 -11.90 -16.54 30.38
CA TYR A 939 -12.30 -17.59 29.46
C TYR A 939 -13.70 -17.39 28.87
N THR A 940 -14.61 -16.75 29.61
CA THR A 940 -16.03 -16.73 29.24
C THR A 940 -16.39 -15.68 28.20
N PHE A 941 -15.46 -14.77 27.84
CA PHE A 941 -15.61 -13.95 26.64
C PHE A 941 -15.77 -14.80 25.37
N SER A 942 -15.13 -15.99 25.32
CA SER A 942 -15.31 -16.93 24.21
C SER A 942 -16.74 -17.47 24.05
N GLU A 943 -17.57 -17.32 25.09
CA GLU A 943 -18.95 -17.81 25.16
C GLU A 943 -19.98 -16.69 24.90
N ASP A 944 -19.53 -15.43 24.80
CA ASP A 944 -20.41 -14.29 24.60
C ASP A 944 -21.04 -14.31 23.21
N ALA A 945 -22.28 -13.83 23.13
CA ALA A 945 -22.98 -13.74 21.86
C ALA A 945 -22.44 -12.55 21.06
N LEU A 946 -21.92 -12.80 19.86
CA LEU A 946 -21.59 -11.72 18.93
C LEU A 946 -22.89 -11.05 18.45
N PRO A 947 -23.05 -9.75 18.67
CA PRO A 947 -24.20 -9.01 18.19
C PRO A 947 -24.32 -9.10 16.65
N GLY A 948 -25.49 -9.49 16.14
CA GLY A 948 -25.74 -9.59 14.69
C GLY A 948 -25.57 -10.98 14.08
N MET A 949 -24.93 -11.92 14.79
CA MET A 949 -24.75 -13.31 14.33
C MET A 949 -25.35 -14.32 15.31
N SER A 950 -26.13 -15.28 14.81
CA SER A 950 -26.63 -16.40 15.62
C SER A 950 -25.91 -17.70 15.25
N GLY A 951 -25.29 -18.37 16.23
CA GLY A 951 -24.73 -19.71 16.06
C GLY A 951 -23.22 -19.79 15.85
N LEU A 952 -22.46 -18.81 16.37
CA LEU A 952 -21.01 -18.92 16.52
C LEU A 952 -20.63 -20.15 17.33
N VAL A 953 -19.48 -20.73 16.98
CA VAL A 953 -18.85 -21.80 17.75
C VAL A 953 -18.10 -21.20 18.93
N VAL A 954 -17.35 -20.11 18.69
CA VAL A 954 -16.61 -19.31 19.69
C VAL A 954 -16.64 -17.83 19.29
N ASN A 955 -16.51 -16.93 20.26
CA ASN A 955 -16.37 -15.50 20.01
C ASN A 955 -14.94 -15.01 20.36
N ALA A 956 -14.24 -14.39 19.41
CA ALA A 956 -12.90 -13.86 19.61
C ALA A 956 -12.86 -12.34 19.84
N GLU A 957 -14.00 -11.65 19.72
CA GLU A 957 -14.12 -10.18 19.64
C GLU A 957 -13.37 -9.42 20.75
N THR A 958 -13.59 -9.77 22.02
CA THR A 958 -12.86 -9.11 23.13
C THR A 958 -11.37 -9.43 23.10
N TYR A 959 -10.97 -10.65 22.73
CA TYR A 959 -9.54 -10.98 22.68
C TYR A 959 -8.83 -10.25 21.55
N ILE A 960 -9.52 -10.00 20.43
CA ILE A 960 -9.03 -9.20 19.31
C ILE A 960 -8.81 -7.75 19.76
N HIS A 961 -9.77 -7.14 20.45
CA HIS A 961 -9.63 -5.77 20.95
C HIS A 961 -8.37 -5.61 21.84
N GLU A 962 -8.22 -6.47 22.84
CA GLU A 962 -7.09 -6.44 23.78
C GLU A 962 -5.75 -6.73 23.09
N MET A 963 -5.74 -7.52 22.03
CA MET A 963 -4.55 -7.75 21.22
C MET A 963 -4.09 -6.47 20.50
N GLY A 964 -5.02 -5.57 20.14
CA GLY A 964 -4.70 -4.24 19.63
C GLY A 964 -3.91 -3.42 20.64
N HIS A 965 -4.26 -3.55 21.93
CA HIS A 965 -3.43 -2.99 22.99
C HIS A 965 -2.08 -3.66 23.06
N LEU A 966 -1.91 -4.98 22.97
CA LEU A 966 -0.56 -5.60 23.01
C LEU A 966 0.41 -5.10 21.92
N MET A 967 -0.10 -4.54 20.83
CA MET A 967 0.72 -4.01 19.72
C MET A 967 0.99 -2.50 19.76
N GLY A 968 0.51 -1.77 20.76
CA GLY A 968 0.89 -0.36 21.00
C GLY A 968 -0.28 0.60 21.05
N PHE A 969 -1.51 0.11 20.88
CA PHE A 969 -2.62 0.99 20.51
C PHE A 969 -3.55 1.34 21.67
N PRO A 970 -3.97 2.61 21.84
CA PRO A 970 -4.89 3.00 22.91
C PRO A 970 -6.36 2.70 22.57
N ASP A 971 -7.22 2.78 23.59
CA ASP A 971 -8.67 2.81 23.40
C ASP A 971 -9.12 4.05 22.61
N LEU A 972 -10.02 3.85 21.66
CA LEU A 972 -10.65 4.92 20.89
C LEU A 972 -12.03 5.34 21.41
N TYR A 973 -12.59 4.64 22.40
CA TYR A 973 -13.80 5.09 23.09
C TYR A 973 -13.52 6.07 24.23
N SER A 974 -14.57 6.72 24.71
CA SER A 974 -14.53 7.53 25.94
C SER A 974 -15.10 6.74 27.11
N TYR A 975 -14.40 6.74 28.25
CA TYR A 975 -14.86 6.05 29.47
C TYR A 975 -16.09 6.72 30.12
N ASP A 976 -16.39 7.97 29.75
CA ASP A 976 -17.49 8.77 30.28
C ASP A 976 -18.76 8.77 29.38
N ARG A 977 -18.73 8.08 28.23
CA ARG A 977 -19.83 8.06 27.24
C ARG A 977 -20.14 6.63 26.80
N ASP A 978 -21.38 6.41 26.37
CA ASP A 978 -21.78 5.11 25.82
C ASP A 978 -21.11 4.84 24.43
N TYR A 979 -20.61 5.89 23.76
CA TYR A 979 -20.04 5.87 22.40
C TYR A 979 -18.90 6.89 22.27
N GLY A 980 -17.80 6.50 21.62
CA GLY A 980 -16.64 7.34 21.35
C GLY A 980 -16.81 8.33 20.19
N PRO A 981 -15.78 9.13 19.91
CA PRO A 981 -15.71 10.09 18.79
C PRO A 981 -15.76 9.47 17.39
N ILE A 982 -15.65 8.14 17.28
CA ILE A 982 -15.85 7.41 16.02
C ILE A 982 -17.14 6.59 16.01
N GLY A 983 -18.04 6.84 16.97
CA GLY A 983 -19.43 6.36 16.90
C GLY A 983 -19.60 4.86 16.97
N GLY A 984 -18.61 4.15 17.55
CA GLY A 984 -18.43 2.69 17.66
C GLY A 984 -18.05 2.00 16.35
N PHE A 985 -17.56 2.76 15.37
CA PHE A 985 -17.16 2.28 14.04
C PHE A 985 -15.67 1.88 14.00
N ASP A 986 -15.21 1.10 14.98
CA ASP A 986 -13.84 0.59 15.05
C ASP A 986 -13.71 -0.53 16.09
N MET A 987 -12.81 -1.49 15.83
CA MET A 987 -12.43 -2.52 16.79
C MET A 987 -11.94 -1.93 18.13
N MET A 988 -11.22 -0.82 18.12
CA MET A 988 -10.69 -0.14 19.32
C MET A 988 -11.67 0.84 19.97
N ASP A 989 -12.88 1.04 19.42
CA ASP A 989 -13.93 1.89 20.02
C ASP A 989 -15.08 1.05 20.62
N TYR A 990 -15.54 -0.01 19.93
CA TYR A 990 -16.64 -0.82 20.47
C TYR A 990 -16.53 -2.31 20.17
N ASN A 991 -15.33 -2.79 19.85
CA ASN A 991 -15.04 -4.15 19.42
C ASN A 991 -15.80 -4.57 18.15
N VAL A 992 -16.12 -3.61 17.27
CA VAL A 992 -16.94 -3.86 16.07
C VAL A 992 -16.12 -3.80 14.80
N GLY A 993 -16.35 -4.77 13.91
CA GLY A 993 -15.85 -4.72 12.54
C GLY A 993 -14.34 -4.92 12.43
N ASP A 994 -13.70 -4.07 11.62
CA ASP A 994 -12.25 -4.07 11.40
C ASP A 994 -11.57 -2.99 12.27
N HIS A 995 -10.24 -3.06 12.38
CA HIS A 995 -9.45 -1.91 12.78
C HIS A 995 -9.62 -0.80 11.74
N GLY A 996 -9.87 0.43 12.18
CA GLY A 996 -10.01 1.58 11.30
C GLY A 996 -8.68 2.04 10.70
N PRO A 997 -8.75 3.02 9.78
CA PRO A 997 -7.63 3.42 8.95
C PRO A 997 -6.47 4.01 9.76
N PHE A 998 -6.76 4.65 10.90
CA PHE A 998 -5.72 5.16 11.79
C PHE A 998 -4.90 4.02 12.42
N ASN A 999 -5.56 3.03 13.00
CA ASN A 999 -4.89 1.90 13.64
C ASN A 999 -4.03 1.14 12.63
N LYS A 1000 -4.60 0.84 11.44
CA LYS A 1000 -3.87 0.14 10.37
C LYS A 1000 -2.70 0.95 9.84
N LEU A 1001 -2.78 2.28 9.83
CA LEU A 1001 -1.64 3.13 9.46
C LEU A 1001 -0.53 3.03 10.50
N MET A 1002 -0.86 3.13 11.80
CA MET A 1002 0.10 3.03 12.91
C MET A 1002 0.72 1.62 13.04
N PHE A 1003 -0.02 0.56 12.69
CA PHE A 1003 0.51 -0.80 12.63
C PHE A 1003 1.33 -1.09 11.37
N GLY A 1004 1.41 -0.15 10.42
CA GLY A 1004 2.17 -0.35 9.19
C GLY A 1004 1.45 -1.22 8.15
N TRP A 1005 0.13 -1.37 8.22
CA TRP A 1005 -0.64 -2.19 7.26
C TRP A 1005 -1.21 -1.39 6.08
N LEU A 1006 -1.41 -0.08 6.24
CA LEU A 1006 -2.07 0.77 5.25
C LEU A 1006 -1.08 1.64 4.47
N HIS A 1007 -1.21 1.68 3.13
CA HIS A 1007 -0.43 2.52 2.22
C HIS A 1007 -1.35 3.56 1.55
N PRO A 1008 -1.65 4.69 2.23
CA PRO A 1008 -2.61 5.67 1.72
C PRO A 1008 -2.06 6.46 0.53
N LEU A 1009 -2.96 6.97 -0.30
CA LEU A 1009 -2.66 7.98 -1.32
C LEU A 1009 -2.50 9.35 -0.65
N LEU A 1010 -1.43 10.08 -0.96
CA LEU A 1010 -1.11 11.36 -0.33
C LEU A 1010 -1.64 12.54 -1.16
N ALA A 1011 -2.59 13.30 -0.60
CA ALA A 1011 -3.16 14.48 -1.26
C ALA A 1011 -2.73 15.79 -0.56
N THR A 1012 -2.09 16.67 -1.34
CA THR A 1012 -1.71 18.05 -0.92
C THR A 1012 -2.53 19.07 -1.72
N THR A 1013 -2.20 20.36 -1.70
CA THR A 1013 -2.92 21.39 -2.48
C THR A 1013 -3.03 21.03 -3.96
N GLY A 1014 -4.25 20.92 -4.47
CA GLY A 1014 -4.54 20.55 -5.86
C GLY A 1014 -5.94 20.00 -6.06
N SER A 1015 -6.24 19.63 -7.31
CA SER A 1015 -7.44 18.88 -7.68
C SER A 1015 -7.04 17.53 -8.26
N TYR A 1016 -7.69 16.46 -7.80
CA TYR A 1016 -7.32 15.08 -8.11
C TYR A 1016 -8.56 14.28 -8.52
N GLU A 1017 -8.41 13.45 -9.54
CA GLU A 1017 -9.36 12.37 -9.83
C GLU A 1017 -8.81 11.08 -9.23
N VAL A 1018 -9.51 10.53 -8.24
CA VAL A 1018 -9.01 9.42 -7.43
C VAL A 1018 -9.92 8.22 -7.58
N THR A 1019 -9.32 7.03 -7.66
CA THR A 1019 -10.02 5.77 -7.48
C THR A 1019 -9.44 5.07 -6.25
N ILE A 1020 -10.29 4.69 -5.29
CA ILE A 1020 -9.88 3.93 -4.11
C ILE A 1020 -10.63 2.61 -4.02
N ASP A 1021 -9.97 1.60 -3.48
CA ASP A 1021 -10.52 0.26 -3.27
C ASP A 1021 -11.40 0.22 -2.01
N SER A 1022 -12.28 -0.78 -1.93
CA SER A 1022 -13.09 -1.00 -0.73
C SER A 1022 -12.21 -1.42 0.43
N TYR A 1023 -12.16 -0.55 1.44
CA TYR A 1023 -11.42 -0.77 2.68
C TYR A 1023 -11.79 -2.10 3.36
N SER A 1024 -13.05 -2.53 3.24
CA SER A 1024 -13.57 -3.70 3.94
C SER A 1024 -13.16 -5.04 3.32
N ILE A 1025 -12.81 -5.07 2.03
CA ILE A 1025 -12.48 -6.32 1.30
C ILE A 1025 -11.12 -6.26 0.59
N ASP A 1026 -10.38 -5.18 0.79
CA ASP A 1026 -9.02 -5.03 0.32
C ASP A 1026 -8.11 -6.16 0.84
N THR A 1027 -7.08 -6.45 0.04
CA THR A 1027 -6.14 -7.54 0.25
C THR A 1027 -4.68 -7.10 0.30
N ASP A 1028 -4.35 -5.83 0.05
CA ASP A 1028 -2.96 -5.35 0.08
C ASP A 1028 -2.71 -4.02 0.80
N GLY A 1029 -3.77 -3.30 1.19
CA GLY A 1029 -3.67 -2.04 1.91
C GLY A 1029 -3.31 -0.85 1.03
N VAL A 1030 -3.21 -1.02 -0.29
CA VAL A 1030 -2.79 0.02 -1.24
C VAL A 1030 -4.02 0.67 -1.86
N SER A 1031 -4.03 2.01 -1.95
CA SER A 1031 -5.15 2.76 -2.53
C SER A 1031 -6.50 2.57 -1.81
N SER A 1032 -6.50 2.07 -0.57
CA SER A 1032 -7.72 1.91 0.24
C SER A 1032 -8.06 3.11 1.12
N ALA A 1033 -7.14 4.07 1.21
CA ALA A 1033 -7.33 5.32 1.93
C ALA A 1033 -6.61 6.48 1.23
N ILE A 1034 -7.09 7.70 1.48
CA ILE A 1034 -6.40 8.95 1.14
C ILE A 1034 -6.02 9.65 2.44
N LEU A 1035 -4.78 10.14 2.52
CA LEU A 1035 -4.28 10.94 3.63
C LEU A 1035 -4.09 12.39 3.16
N ILE A 1036 -4.68 13.33 3.90
CA ILE A 1036 -4.50 14.79 3.68
C ILE A 1036 -3.83 15.39 4.92
N PRO A 1037 -2.54 15.75 4.86
CA PRO A 1037 -1.82 16.30 6.00
C PRO A 1037 -2.27 17.73 6.31
N TYR A 1038 -2.11 18.16 7.56
CA TYR A 1038 -2.36 19.56 7.95
C TYR A 1038 -1.47 20.54 7.14
N ASN A 1039 -0.21 20.20 6.91
CA ASN A 1039 0.66 20.90 5.96
C ASN A 1039 1.63 19.96 5.21
N ALA A 1040 2.20 20.44 4.11
CA ALA A 1040 3.06 19.65 3.22
C ALA A 1040 4.36 19.10 3.86
N ASN A 1041 4.71 19.49 5.09
CA ASN A 1041 5.88 18.98 5.79
C ASN A 1041 5.56 17.91 6.85
N ASP A 1042 4.30 17.72 7.25
CA ASP A 1042 3.85 16.86 8.35
C ASP A 1042 3.96 15.35 8.04
N LEU A 1043 4.74 14.97 7.01
CA LEU A 1043 5.05 13.58 6.63
C LEU A 1043 6.48 13.45 6.06
N ASN A 1044 7.24 14.56 5.97
CA ASN A 1044 8.56 14.57 5.37
C ASN A 1044 9.63 13.92 6.27
N ASP A 1045 9.31 13.73 7.54
CA ASP A 1045 10.12 12.97 8.50
C ASP A 1045 9.81 11.46 8.46
N GLY A 1046 8.85 11.05 7.62
CA GLY A 1046 8.48 9.64 7.45
C GLY A 1046 7.69 9.06 8.61
N ASN A 1047 7.16 9.89 9.51
CA ASN A 1047 6.24 9.44 10.54
C ASN A 1047 4.81 9.95 10.24
N ALA A 1048 3.82 9.21 10.71
CA ALA A 1048 2.41 9.60 10.58
C ALA A 1048 1.86 10.06 11.95
N PHE A 1049 2.72 10.64 12.78
CA PHE A 1049 2.39 11.10 14.14
C PHE A 1049 2.08 12.60 14.15
N ASP A 1050 1.13 12.96 13.29
CA ASP A 1050 0.74 14.33 13.00
C ASP A 1050 -0.79 14.50 12.96
N GLU A 1051 -1.23 15.70 12.60
CA GLU A 1051 -2.65 16.00 12.40
C GLU A 1051 -3.00 15.90 10.90
N TYR A 1052 -4.00 15.08 10.55
CA TYR A 1052 -4.39 14.82 9.15
C TYR A 1052 -5.83 14.29 9.02
N LEU A 1053 -6.36 14.28 7.80
CA LEU A 1053 -7.59 13.56 7.46
C LEU A 1053 -7.26 12.22 6.81
N LEU A 1054 -8.03 11.19 7.16
CA LEU A 1054 -8.06 9.91 6.44
C LEU A 1054 -9.44 9.71 5.80
N ILE A 1055 -9.46 9.47 4.50
CA ILE A 1055 -10.68 9.21 3.73
C ILE A 1055 -10.67 7.76 3.29
N ILE A 1056 -11.72 7.00 3.61
CA ILE A 1056 -11.88 5.60 3.18
C ILE A 1056 -13.18 5.38 2.44
N PHE A 1057 -13.22 4.32 1.62
CA PHE A 1057 -14.46 3.79 1.06
C PHE A 1057 -14.86 2.53 1.81
N TYR A 1058 -15.92 2.64 2.59
CA TYR A 1058 -16.49 1.54 3.36
C TYR A 1058 -17.49 0.74 2.52
N THR A 1059 -17.45 -0.60 2.62
CA THR A 1059 -18.56 -1.47 2.22
C THR A 1059 -19.00 -2.38 3.38
N PRO A 1060 -20.29 -2.78 3.44
CA PRO A 1060 -20.85 -3.66 4.48
C PRO A 1060 -20.44 -5.14 4.35
N GLU A 1061 -19.16 -5.38 4.13
CA GLU A 1061 -18.57 -6.67 3.75
C GLU A 1061 -17.33 -6.96 4.62
N GLY A 1062 -16.64 -8.06 4.34
CA GLY A 1062 -15.40 -8.40 5.05
C GLY A 1062 -15.58 -8.57 6.56
N LEU A 1063 -14.71 -7.94 7.34
CA LEU A 1063 -14.73 -8.02 8.81
C LEU A 1063 -15.95 -7.32 9.44
N TYR A 1064 -16.50 -6.30 8.78
CA TYR A 1064 -17.73 -5.61 9.21
C TYR A 1064 -19.01 -6.44 9.03
N SER A 1065 -18.97 -7.50 8.21
CA SER A 1065 -20.17 -8.27 7.85
C SER A 1065 -20.83 -9.01 9.02
N ALA A 1066 -20.08 -9.32 10.08
CA ALA A 1066 -20.60 -10.05 11.24
C ALA A 1066 -21.51 -9.21 12.14
N HIS A 1067 -21.36 -7.89 12.08
CA HIS A 1067 -22.04 -6.92 12.92
C HIS A 1067 -23.25 -6.25 12.25
N MET A 1068 -23.68 -6.78 11.09
CA MET A 1068 -24.78 -6.32 10.23
C MET A 1068 -26.21 -6.48 10.83
N ASN A 1069 -26.38 -6.67 12.17
CA ASN A 1069 -27.63 -6.28 12.86
C ASN A 1069 -27.49 -5.53 14.24
N THR A 1070 -26.47 -4.69 14.46
CA THR A 1070 -26.17 -3.90 15.66
C THR A 1070 -26.63 -2.42 15.59
N GLY A 1071 -26.22 -1.55 16.53
CA GLY A 1071 -26.55 -0.12 16.52
C GLY A 1071 -25.66 0.75 15.61
N TYR A 1072 -24.55 0.18 15.13
CA TYR A 1072 -23.40 0.88 14.53
C TYR A 1072 -23.29 0.61 13.02
N GLU A 1073 -24.39 0.17 12.41
CA GLU A 1073 -24.38 -0.46 11.10
C GLU A 1073 -24.65 0.52 9.99
N LEU A 1074 -23.71 0.52 9.05
CA LEU A 1074 -23.88 1.14 7.77
C LEU A 1074 -24.27 0.03 6.78
N ASP A 1075 -25.56 -0.04 6.44
CA ASP A 1075 -26.06 -1.09 5.54
C ASP A 1075 -25.76 -0.84 4.06
N GLN A 1076 -25.10 0.28 3.75
CA GLN A 1076 -24.75 0.74 2.42
C GLN A 1076 -23.31 1.24 2.36
N ALA A 1077 -22.73 1.10 1.17
CA ALA A 1077 -21.39 1.62 0.91
C ALA A 1077 -21.37 3.16 0.93
N GLY A 1078 -20.27 3.73 1.39
CA GLY A 1078 -20.11 5.18 1.52
C GLY A 1078 -18.67 5.60 1.84
N VAL A 1079 -18.40 6.89 1.65
CA VAL A 1079 -17.13 7.50 2.03
C VAL A 1079 -17.20 7.94 3.49
N VAL A 1080 -16.22 7.50 4.28
CA VAL A 1080 -16.04 7.86 5.69
C VAL A 1080 -14.79 8.72 5.81
N ILE A 1081 -14.87 9.79 6.59
CA ILE A 1081 -13.80 10.75 6.77
C ILE A 1081 -13.44 10.79 8.25
N TYR A 1082 -12.21 10.39 8.56
CA TYR A 1082 -11.61 10.49 9.88
C TYR A 1082 -10.80 11.78 9.95
N HIS A 1083 -10.97 12.53 11.03
CA HIS A 1083 -9.99 13.50 11.46
C HIS A 1083 -9.10 12.85 12.52
N ILE A 1084 -7.78 12.90 12.29
CA ILE A 1084 -6.75 12.31 13.13
C ILE A 1084 -5.84 13.40 13.69
N ASP A 1085 -5.56 13.33 14.98
CA ASP A 1085 -4.60 14.16 15.70
C ASP A 1085 -3.64 13.26 16.48
N ALA A 1086 -2.70 12.66 15.74
CA ALA A 1086 -1.74 11.67 16.23
C ALA A 1086 -0.43 12.30 16.74
N ARG A 1087 -0.43 13.60 17.05
CA ARG A 1087 0.76 14.30 17.53
C ARG A 1087 1.26 13.71 18.84
N MET A 1088 2.54 13.43 18.91
CA MET A 1088 3.13 12.82 20.11
C MET A 1088 3.12 13.73 21.33
N ASN A 1089 2.92 13.12 22.49
CA ASN A 1089 3.10 13.74 23.78
C ASN A 1089 4.60 13.83 24.09
N PRO A 1090 5.16 15.03 24.32
CA PRO A 1090 6.59 15.22 24.56
C PRO A 1090 7.07 14.65 25.91
N SER A 1091 6.17 14.05 26.68
CA SER A 1091 6.46 13.34 27.94
C SER A 1091 5.88 11.93 27.93
N ALA A 1092 5.65 11.35 26.74
CA ALA A 1092 5.26 9.96 26.61
C ALA A 1092 6.32 9.07 27.26
N GLY A 1093 5.86 8.15 28.11
CA GLY A 1093 6.64 6.99 28.52
C GLY A 1093 6.24 5.80 27.65
N PHE A 1094 7.07 4.76 27.67
CA PHE A 1094 6.73 3.48 27.08
C PHE A 1094 5.41 2.98 27.69
N TRP A 1095 4.38 2.80 26.84
CA TRP A 1095 3.01 2.44 27.21
C TRP A 1095 2.25 3.44 28.09
N ASP A 1096 2.70 4.70 28.13
CA ASP A 1096 1.91 5.83 28.62
C ASP A 1096 1.19 6.49 27.43
N ASN A 1097 0.51 7.62 27.66
CA ASN A 1097 -0.19 8.37 26.61
C ASN A 1097 0.79 8.85 25.52
N TYR A 1098 0.99 8.04 24.48
CA TYR A 1098 1.83 8.31 23.31
C TYR A 1098 1.39 9.60 22.62
N PHE A 1099 0.08 9.76 22.46
CA PHE A 1099 -0.52 10.90 21.78
C PHE A 1099 -0.79 12.05 22.76
N SER A 1100 -0.68 13.27 22.26
CA SER A 1100 -0.98 14.52 22.99
C SER A 1100 -2.43 14.62 23.42
N TYR A 1101 -3.32 13.91 22.73
CA TYR A 1101 -4.72 13.78 23.02
C TYR A 1101 -5.08 12.32 23.25
N ASN A 1102 -6.26 12.09 23.79
CA ASN A 1102 -6.88 10.78 23.87
C ASN A 1102 -8.35 10.92 23.48
N ASN A 1103 -9.05 9.79 23.37
CA ASN A 1103 -10.48 9.84 23.11
C ASN A 1103 -11.32 10.04 24.39
N ASP A 1104 -10.65 10.31 25.53
CA ASP A 1104 -11.26 10.61 26.82
C ASP A 1104 -11.36 12.13 27.05
N GLY A 1105 -12.45 12.75 26.57
CA GLY A 1105 -12.59 14.20 26.67
C GLY A 1105 -13.83 14.81 26.04
N SER A 1106 -13.87 16.15 26.05
CA SER A 1106 -15.03 16.92 25.55
C SER A 1106 -14.80 17.70 24.25
N SER A 1107 -13.58 17.80 23.72
CA SER A 1107 -13.34 18.64 22.53
C SER A 1107 -12.09 18.39 21.70
N LEU A 1108 -11.15 17.53 22.11
CA LEU A 1108 -9.94 17.23 21.34
C LEU A 1108 -9.72 15.72 21.42
N PHE A 1109 -9.80 15.04 20.29
CA PHE A 1109 -9.76 13.58 20.16
C PHE A 1109 -8.59 13.17 19.28
N ILE A 1110 -8.01 11.99 19.50
CA ILE A 1110 -6.99 11.43 18.59
C ILE A 1110 -7.65 11.08 17.26
N ALA A 1111 -8.85 10.53 17.29
CA ALA A 1111 -9.60 10.15 16.09
C ALA A 1111 -11.07 10.51 16.25
N GLU A 1112 -11.66 11.15 15.26
CA GLU A 1112 -13.11 11.44 15.19
C GLU A 1112 -13.64 11.31 13.77
N ILE A 1113 -14.93 11.02 13.62
CA ILE A 1113 -15.59 11.00 12.29
C ILE A 1113 -16.15 12.38 11.97
N LEU A 1114 -15.83 12.88 10.77
CA LEU A 1114 -16.44 14.10 10.22
C LEU A 1114 -17.74 13.74 9.50
N GLU A 1115 -18.87 14.17 10.06
CA GLU A 1115 -20.20 13.80 9.57
C GLU A 1115 -20.58 14.55 8.29
N ALA A 1116 -21.01 13.80 7.27
CA ALA A 1116 -21.44 14.34 5.99
C ALA A 1116 -22.70 15.24 6.07
N ASP A 1117 -23.53 15.08 7.10
CA ASP A 1117 -24.69 15.92 7.34
C ASP A 1117 -24.43 17.11 8.29
N PHE A 1118 -23.20 17.22 8.83
CA PHE A 1118 -22.72 18.28 9.72
C PHE A 1118 -23.59 18.48 10.96
N ASN A 1119 -24.23 17.42 11.47
CA ASN A 1119 -25.15 17.53 12.59
C ASN A 1119 -24.41 17.49 13.97
N ASN A 1120 -23.15 17.04 13.96
CA ASN A 1120 -22.27 16.80 15.10
C ASN A 1120 -22.91 15.89 16.16
N SER A 1121 -23.54 14.80 15.72
CA SER A 1121 -24.14 13.77 16.56
C SER A 1121 -23.11 12.98 17.36
N ILE A 1122 -21.89 12.88 16.84
CA ILE A 1122 -20.75 12.13 17.34
C ILE A 1122 -19.59 13.12 17.61
N PRO A 1123 -18.94 13.09 18.78
CA PRO A 1123 -19.25 12.22 19.93
C PRO A 1123 -20.48 12.72 20.71
N GLY A 1124 -21.44 11.81 20.94
CA GLY A 1124 -22.65 12.04 21.74
C GLY A 1124 -22.85 10.96 22.80
N SER A 1125 -23.58 11.25 23.89
CA SER A 1125 -23.72 10.28 25.00
C SER A 1125 -24.57 9.05 24.68
N THR A 1126 -25.25 9.00 23.54
CA THR A 1126 -26.18 7.91 23.16
C THR A 1126 -26.30 7.72 21.64
N GLN A 1127 -25.36 8.25 20.84
CA GLN A 1127 -25.45 8.25 19.37
C GLN A 1127 -24.30 7.45 18.77
N THR A 1128 -24.65 6.59 17.83
CA THR A 1128 -23.78 5.77 16.98
C THR A 1128 -23.52 6.50 15.67
N ILE A 1129 -22.58 5.99 14.87
CA ILE A 1129 -22.56 6.29 13.44
C ILE A 1129 -23.89 5.93 12.77
N GLU A 1130 -24.37 6.80 11.88
CA GLU A 1130 -25.57 6.62 11.07
C GLU A 1130 -25.26 6.79 9.57
N MET A 1131 -26.14 6.25 8.70
CA MET A 1131 -25.98 6.39 7.24
C MET A 1131 -26.01 7.83 6.72
N SER A 1132 -26.52 8.79 7.50
CA SER A 1132 -26.46 10.23 7.16
C SER A 1132 -25.09 10.84 7.40
N ASP A 1133 -24.27 10.22 8.26
CA ASP A 1133 -22.94 10.72 8.62
C ASP A 1133 -21.91 10.37 7.53
N ILE A 1134 -22.23 9.42 6.65
CA ILE A 1134 -21.36 9.01 5.53
C ILE A 1134 -21.85 9.60 4.22
N LEU A 1135 -20.90 9.98 3.36
CA LEU A 1135 -21.22 10.49 2.04
C LEU A 1135 -21.50 9.30 1.11
N THR A 1136 -22.76 9.13 0.67
CA THR A 1136 -23.19 8.04 -0.23
C THR A 1136 -23.35 8.46 -1.69
N SER A 1137 -23.42 9.77 -1.95
CA SER A 1137 -23.40 10.41 -3.28
C SER A 1137 -23.38 11.93 -3.15
N GLY A 1138 -22.99 12.64 -4.21
CA GLY A 1138 -22.97 14.10 -4.24
C GLY A 1138 -21.64 14.66 -3.75
N SER A 1139 -21.67 15.83 -3.12
CA SER A 1139 -20.45 16.53 -2.69
C SER A 1139 -20.51 16.91 -1.21
N ILE A 1140 -19.37 16.84 -0.54
CA ILE A 1140 -19.13 17.38 0.81
C ILE A 1140 -18.05 18.44 0.72
N ASP A 1141 -18.27 19.56 1.41
CA ASP A 1141 -17.35 20.70 1.50
C ASP A 1141 -16.97 20.88 2.97
N LEU A 1142 -15.69 20.65 3.26
CA LEU A 1142 -15.09 20.72 4.59
C LEU A 1142 -14.46 22.09 4.88
N SER A 1143 -14.69 23.12 4.05
CA SER A 1143 -14.15 24.49 4.26
C SER A 1143 -14.52 25.14 5.60
N SER A 1144 -15.54 24.61 6.28
CA SER A 1144 -15.96 25.06 7.61
C SER A 1144 -15.24 24.35 8.77
N TYR A 1145 -14.52 23.27 8.48
CA TYR A 1145 -13.73 22.51 9.44
C TYR A 1145 -12.43 23.26 9.77
N THR A 1146 -11.96 23.13 11.01
CA THR A 1146 -10.75 23.81 11.51
C THR A 1146 -9.88 22.80 12.24
N TRP A 1147 -8.63 22.69 11.80
CA TRP A 1147 -7.59 21.92 12.47
C TRP A 1147 -7.35 22.43 13.89
N HIS A 1148 -7.08 21.51 14.80
CA HIS A 1148 -6.70 21.78 16.19
C HIS A 1148 -5.43 22.62 16.31
N GLN A 1149 -4.52 22.57 15.34
CA GLN A 1149 -3.37 23.49 15.25
C GLN A 1149 -3.74 24.95 14.90
N GLY A 1150 -5.00 25.25 14.60
CA GLY A 1150 -5.52 26.61 14.41
C GLY A 1150 -5.60 27.08 12.96
N GLY A 1151 -5.46 26.18 12.00
CA GLY A 1151 -5.69 26.43 10.57
C GLY A 1151 -7.07 25.97 10.09
N SER A 1152 -7.55 26.49 8.98
CA SER A 1152 -8.73 25.96 8.27
C SER A 1152 -8.28 24.99 7.18
N ILE A 1153 -9.12 24.00 6.89
CA ILE A 1153 -8.95 23.15 5.72
C ILE A 1153 -9.88 23.63 4.61
N ASP A 1154 -9.46 23.61 3.36
CA ASP A 1154 -10.36 23.78 2.21
C ASP A 1154 -10.36 22.48 1.40
N VAL A 1155 -11.19 21.52 1.82
CA VAL A 1155 -11.32 20.22 1.15
C VAL A 1155 -12.73 20.05 0.63
N SER A 1156 -12.84 19.68 -0.64
CA SER A 1156 -14.10 19.33 -1.28
C SER A 1156 -13.99 17.96 -1.93
N ILE A 1157 -14.98 17.09 -1.70
CA ILE A 1157 -15.05 15.75 -2.28
C ILE A 1157 -16.34 15.67 -3.09
N GLU A 1158 -16.27 15.28 -4.36
CA GLU A 1158 -17.41 15.08 -5.25
C GLU A 1158 -17.45 13.66 -5.83
N ILE A 1159 -18.56 12.97 -5.59
CA ILE A 1159 -18.82 11.63 -6.10
C ILE A 1159 -19.84 11.70 -7.23
N SER A 1160 -19.43 11.24 -8.41
CA SER A 1160 -20.18 11.32 -9.66
C SER A 1160 -21.23 10.19 -9.86
N SER A 1161 -21.35 9.23 -8.93
CA SER A 1161 -22.26 8.08 -9.00
C SER A 1161 -22.85 7.66 -7.63
N LEU A 1162 -23.94 6.87 -7.64
CA LEU A 1162 -24.48 6.24 -6.42
C LEU A 1162 -23.71 4.95 -6.16
N PHE A 1163 -23.14 4.79 -4.96
CA PHE A 1163 -22.48 3.55 -4.58
C PHE A 1163 -23.47 2.40 -4.54
N THR A 1164 -23.08 1.29 -5.14
CA THR A 1164 -23.75 0.02 -4.88
C THR A 1164 -22.97 -0.72 -3.81
N ASN A 1165 -23.65 -1.46 -2.94
CA ASN A 1165 -23.06 -2.33 -1.91
C ASN A 1165 -22.25 -3.52 -2.49
N THR A 1166 -21.75 -3.41 -3.71
CA THR A 1166 -21.00 -4.44 -4.45
C THR A 1166 -19.89 -3.82 -5.29
N SER A 1167 -19.53 -2.55 -5.03
CA SER A 1167 -18.43 -1.90 -5.75
C SER A 1167 -17.15 -2.24 -5.01
N ASP A 1168 -16.23 -2.93 -5.68
CA ASP A 1168 -14.91 -3.21 -5.11
C ASP A 1168 -14.03 -1.94 -5.10
N SER A 1169 -14.43 -0.90 -5.85
CA SER A 1169 -13.76 0.40 -5.89
C SER A 1169 -14.73 1.55 -6.19
N ILE A 1170 -14.29 2.77 -5.92
CA ILE A 1170 -15.02 4.01 -6.14
C ILE A 1170 -14.11 5.02 -6.84
N SER A 1171 -14.65 5.80 -7.78
CA SER A 1171 -13.98 7.00 -8.30
C SER A 1171 -14.69 8.29 -7.86
N PHE A 1172 -13.92 9.28 -7.41
CA PHE A 1172 -14.41 10.61 -7.01
C PHE A 1172 -13.37 11.70 -7.27
N ILE A 1173 -13.82 12.95 -7.25
CA ILE A 1173 -12.96 14.13 -7.38
C ILE A 1173 -12.67 14.65 -5.97
N LEU A 1174 -11.39 14.86 -5.66
CA LEU A 1174 -10.92 15.51 -4.44
C LEU A 1174 -10.30 16.85 -4.80
N THR A 1175 -10.66 17.91 -4.10
CA THR A 1175 -10.02 19.22 -4.19
C THR A 1175 -9.51 19.59 -2.81
N VAL A 1176 -8.24 20.00 -2.72
CA VAL A 1176 -7.58 20.51 -1.52
C VAL A 1176 -7.01 21.88 -1.88
N SER A 1177 -7.41 22.96 -1.21
CA SER A 1177 -6.90 24.31 -1.47
C SER A 1177 -5.97 24.81 -0.37
#